data_AF-A0A5H2YHX2-F1
#
_entry.id   AF-A0A5H2YHX2-F1
#
_cell.length_a   1.000
_cell.length_b   1.000
_cell.length_c   1.000
_cell.angle_alpha   90.00
_cell.angle_beta   90.00
_cell.angle_gamma   90.00
#
_symmetry.space_group_name_H-M   'P 1'
#
loop_
_entity.id
_entity.type
_entity.pdbx_description
1 polymer ?
#
loop_
_entity_poly.entity_id
_entity_poly.type
_entity_poly.pdbx_seq_one_letter_code
_entity_poly.pdbx_strand_id
1 'polypeptide(L)'
;MKKELLKLSLLSVALTHLSGCDLFDNEDKNVEPYIKAELAKNIDERSQVMGQLQIIDRDGHIKTSSVLQIDGPEVIDLKVSDTQISFIAPEVSEDTDIKFAIRATDDDGASSEQVIISTIKQVNRSPQANAQVLSLQYNDSIEFSLTAQDPDNDQLTYSLQNPQQGELTLISEDNQTYRYTPSKNAIAEQVLEFQVNDGELTDTASITLSIIDTSAPLLLQSYPKNQSPTFNVDGSIELAFSDNMDAPWLTKQSGSQCDGPIQLSANDFSSCVAYEVTGTQQDEQYLLTITPSDNLNRETVYQLKLTEQLTNFHGTALAQEQTILFKTGSKGLLISEVSASQYPQDNRWIEIYNGTPHEVDLANYSIVANSVKLDDYSPQGERNFPLSSQIIGPGEFIVVQSQIGPHIWQNSATSSAQLMLIGDGEYAPAWDNSGFVELTNDIGSIDFVRFGESTKVPNSAEQWTDTSSAVSLSAALGQSIVRSQLLSDTNSAADWQVATFMTPAGPNDVNCSVDDDLDGIPDCAEQPNSTFAGLPLYEWGARVNQPDIFIEVDYMQSDDAGVRPHKAALDKVKEAFAEQGIAVHFDSGALFHADEGIAPNLHDLGGGNEVEFAASTSFAAQADAPSILDYKAKHFDLRRRPIFHYMLMANSQQPDGSPGSSGVAELYGNDLIISMGGWRLTTDTPAMENLTYNLQAGTIMHELGHNLGLLHGGNDNNNFKPNHVSVMNYMYQLDGLPTIGTNEGDRYFRMFYRGNVNCFPEGASLLNGPFGAVENFSISYSHGTNEVIDETRIDESKGLHNANSGSVDFDCNGSHGDILKDFDVNGDQDGAGMLTDFDEWSNLVLNFATYWSGANSGHNHTRDAKVTHSIMHSDKQLVQKEQMPPKHLFELIKQVANYEKN
;
A
#
# COMPACT_ATOMS: atom_id res chain seq x y z
N MET A 1 70.60 -29.99 -8.94
CA MET A 1 71.45 -31.17 -8.64
C MET A 1 71.68 -31.94 -9.94
N LYS A 2 72.88 -32.49 -10.17
CA LYS A 2 73.25 -33.63 -11.09
C LYS A 2 72.61 -33.73 -12.51
N LYS A 3 73.31 -34.14 -13.58
CA LYS A 3 74.75 -34.30 -13.89
C LYS A 3 74.87 -34.77 -15.36
N GLU A 4 75.73 -34.15 -16.19
CA GLU A 4 76.28 -34.71 -17.45
C GLU A 4 75.23 -35.11 -18.55
N LEU A 5 75.55 -35.52 -19.80
CA LEU A 5 76.80 -35.88 -20.49
C LEU A 5 76.91 -35.18 -21.89
N LEU A 6 78.15 -34.75 -22.22
CA LEU A 6 78.94 -34.92 -23.47
C LEU A 6 78.30 -34.63 -24.87
N LYS A 7 78.91 -33.81 -25.75
CA LYS A 7 80.16 -34.00 -26.56
C LYS A 7 80.01 -35.12 -27.61
N LEU A 8 80.51 -35.05 -28.86
CA LEU A 8 81.45 -34.15 -29.58
C LEU A 8 81.04 -34.21 -31.11
N SER A 9 81.65 -33.63 -32.17
CA SER A 9 83.05 -33.22 -32.36
C SER A 9 83.32 -32.40 -33.64
N LEU A 10 84.24 -31.41 -33.53
CA LEU A 10 85.34 -31.09 -34.49
C LEU A 10 84.96 -30.59 -35.92
N LEU A 11 85.81 -29.86 -36.68
CA LEU A 11 87.26 -29.63 -36.56
C LEU A 11 87.69 -28.18 -36.93
N SER A 12 88.63 -27.68 -36.12
CA SER A 12 89.54 -26.50 -36.17
C SER A 12 89.83 -25.77 -37.51
N VAL A 13 89.84 -24.42 -37.55
CA VAL A 13 90.99 -23.47 -37.37
C VAL A 13 92.07 -23.44 -38.47
N ALA A 14 92.26 -22.25 -39.08
CA ALA A 14 93.51 -21.62 -39.59
C ALA A 14 93.14 -20.46 -40.56
N LEU A 15 93.90 -19.40 -40.84
CA LEU A 15 94.90 -18.57 -40.16
C LEU A 15 95.25 -17.43 -41.18
N THR A 16 95.49 -16.23 -40.68
CA THR A 16 96.13 -15.03 -41.31
C THR A 16 96.90 -15.13 -42.66
N HIS A 17 96.56 -14.20 -43.57
CA HIS A 17 97.43 -13.42 -44.50
C HIS A 17 98.25 -14.03 -45.69
N LEU A 18 97.99 -13.43 -46.87
CA LEU A 18 98.89 -12.97 -47.97
C LEU A 18 99.29 -13.85 -49.20
N SER A 19 99.02 -13.25 -50.39
CA SER A 19 99.77 -13.20 -51.67
C SER A 19 100.06 -14.42 -52.58
N GLY A 20 99.44 -14.44 -53.79
CA GLY A 20 100.13 -14.17 -55.08
C GLY A 20 100.25 -15.24 -56.20
N CYS A 21 99.68 -14.96 -57.40
CA CYS A 21 100.13 -15.29 -58.79
C CYS A 21 100.28 -16.78 -59.26
N ASP A 22 100.19 -17.19 -60.56
CA ASP A 22 99.91 -16.55 -61.87
C ASP A 22 99.49 -17.56 -63.01
N LEU A 23 98.63 -17.13 -63.97
CA LEU A 23 98.49 -17.44 -65.45
C LEU A 23 98.48 -18.91 -66.00
N PHE A 24 98.04 -19.33 -67.21
CA PHE A 24 97.27 -18.86 -68.42
C PHE A 24 96.60 -20.15 -69.09
N ASP A 25 96.07 -20.40 -70.32
CA ASP A 25 95.87 -19.91 -71.74
C ASP A 25 94.77 -20.89 -72.38
N ASN A 26 94.14 -20.84 -73.58
CA ASN A 26 93.77 -19.89 -74.67
C ASN A 26 92.89 -20.64 -75.78
N GLU A 27 92.31 -19.92 -76.79
CA GLU A 27 91.47 -20.31 -77.99
C GLU A 27 89.93 -20.58 -77.83
N ASP A 28 89.10 -19.90 -78.66
CA ASP A 28 87.67 -19.57 -78.40
C ASP A 28 86.64 -19.90 -79.52
N LYS A 29 85.32 -19.89 -79.19
CA LYS A 29 84.18 -20.10 -80.14
C LYS A 29 82.78 -19.79 -79.53
N ASN A 30 82.10 -18.72 -79.99
CA ASN A 30 80.82 -18.18 -79.47
C ASN A 30 79.72 -19.19 -79.02
N VAL A 31 79.10 -18.92 -77.86
CA VAL A 31 78.05 -19.72 -77.18
C VAL A 31 76.89 -18.85 -76.64
N GLU A 32 75.64 -19.25 -76.90
CA GLU A 32 74.43 -18.52 -76.45
C GLU A 32 74.37 -18.30 -74.91
N PRO A 33 73.71 -17.21 -74.43
CA PRO A 33 73.64 -16.89 -73.01
C PRO A 33 73.09 -18.01 -72.14
N TYR A 34 73.79 -18.35 -71.06
CA TYR A 34 73.24 -19.22 -70.03
C TYR A 34 72.39 -18.40 -69.05
N ILE A 35 71.06 -18.57 -69.14
CA ILE A 35 70.11 -18.06 -68.15
C ILE A 35 69.92 -19.10 -67.05
N LYS A 36 70.01 -18.65 -65.79
CA LYS A 36 69.55 -19.37 -64.61
C LYS A 36 68.75 -18.41 -63.72
N ALA A 37 67.43 -18.51 -63.81
CA ALA A 37 66.48 -17.87 -62.91
C ALA A 37 65.96 -18.90 -61.88
N GLU A 38 65.90 -18.52 -60.61
CA GLU A 38 65.32 -19.31 -59.52
C GLU A 38 64.39 -18.45 -58.66
N LEU A 39 63.10 -18.81 -58.66
CA LEU A 39 62.07 -18.33 -57.74
C LEU A 39 61.67 -19.45 -56.76
N ALA A 40 61.06 -19.08 -55.64
CA ALA A 40 60.38 -20.04 -54.77
C ALA A 40 59.20 -20.69 -55.52
N LYS A 41 59.03 -22.01 -55.39
CA LYS A 41 57.95 -22.74 -56.08
C LYS A 41 56.57 -22.35 -55.57
N ASN A 42 56.43 -22.24 -54.25
CA ASN A 42 55.25 -21.70 -53.59
C ASN A 42 55.63 -20.33 -53.04
N ILE A 43 54.73 -19.36 -53.14
CA ILE A 43 54.91 -17.99 -52.68
C ILE A 43 53.62 -17.60 -51.97
N ASP A 44 53.70 -17.08 -50.75
CA ASP A 44 52.53 -16.62 -50.01
C ASP A 44 52.01 -15.30 -50.62
N GLU A 45 50.69 -15.15 -50.78
CA GLU A 45 50.11 -13.90 -51.29
C GLU A 45 50.46 -12.68 -50.43
N ARG A 46 50.35 -11.48 -51.03
CA ARG A 46 50.75 -10.18 -50.42
C ARG A 46 52.24 -10.08 -50.00
N SER A 47 53.02 -11.17 -50.06
CA SER A 47 54.42 -11.19 -49.63
C SER A 47 55.37 -10.54 -50.65
N GLN A 48 56.51 -10.02 -50.18
CA GLN A 48 57.56 -9.51 -51.05
C GLN A 48 58.47 -10.66 -51.51
N VAL A 49 58.49 -10.89 -52.81
CA VAL A 49 59.24 -11.96 -53.48
C VAL A 49 60.60 -11.45 -53.94
N MET A 50 61.63 -12.26 -53.77
CA MET A 50 62.98 -12.04 -54.31
C MET A 50 63.55 -13.35 -54.87
N GLY A 51 63.69 -13.43 -56.19
CA GLY A 51 64.35 -14.53 -56.90
C GLY A 51 65.74 -14.13 -57.39
N GLN A 52 66.63 -15.11 -57.52
CA GLN A 52 67.93 -14.88 -58.15
C GLN A 52 67.80 -15.02 -59.66
N LEU A 53 68.45 -14.10 -60.39
CA LEU A 53 68.65 -14.20 -61.82
C LEU A 53 70.16 -14.20 -62.07
N GLN A 54 70.62 -15.05 -62.98
CA GLN A 54 71.98 -15.02 -63.47
C GLN A 54 71.93 -15.24 -64.98
N ILE A 55 72.43 -14.26 -65.72
CA ILE A 55 72.58 -14.35 -67.17
C ILE A 55 74.08 -14.22 -67.45
N ILE A 56 74.70 -15.31 -67.91
CA ILE A 56 76.14 -15.37 -68.19
C ILE A 56 76.36 -15.70 -69.66
N ASP A 57 77.06 -14.81 -70.32
CA ASP A 57 77.81 -15.08 -71.55
C ASP A 57 79.18 -15.67 -71.18
N ARG A 58 79.73 -16.55 -72.02
CA ARG A 58 81.02 -17.23 -71.78
C ARG A 58 82.17 -16.74 -72.66
N ASP A 59 81.86 -16.07 -73.76
CA ASP A 59 82.84 -15.57 -74.73
C ASP A 59 82.51 -14.16 -75.26
N GLY A 60 81.24 -13.74 -75.23
CA GLY A 60 80.78 -12.37 -75.49
C GLY A 60 80.36 -11.60 -74.23
N HIS A 61 79.46 -10.62 -74.40
CA HIS A 61 78.74 -9.93 -73.32
C HIS A 61 77.24 -9.83 -73.64
N ILE A 62 76.39 -9.93 -72.61
CA ILE A 62 74.92 -9.78 -72.76
C ILE A 62 74.56 -8.40 -73.31
N LYS A 63 73.90 -8.39 -74.47
CA LYS A 63 73.47 -7.20 -75.21
C LYS A 63 72.11 -6.70 -74.76
N THR A 64 71.19 -7.64 -74.52
CA THR A 64 69.83 -7.37 -74.04
C THR A 64 69.31 -8.54 -73.21
N SER A 65 68.74 -8.22 -72.04
CA SER A 65 67.96 -9.10 -71.18
C SER A 65 66.52 -8.57 -71.08
N SER A 66 65.53 -9.45 -70.94
CA SER A 66 64.14 -9.05 -70.66
C SER A 66 63.40 -10.13 -69.86
N VAL A 67 62.51 -9.69 -68.97
CA VAL A 67 61.61 -10.55 -68.20
C VAL A 67 60.18 -10.05 -68.39
N LEU A 68 59.24 -10.97 -68.61
CA LEU A 68 57.82 -10.66 -68.81
C LEU A 68 56.97 -11.68 -68.05
N GLN A 69 55.96 -11.21 -67.31
CA GLN A 69 54.90 -12.09 -66.82
C GLN A 69 54.01 -12.50 -68.00
N ILE A 70 53.80 -13.80 -68.18
CA ILE A 70 53.07 -14.36 -69.33
C ILE A 70 51.76 -15.07 -68.93
N ASP A 71 51.54 -15.32 -67.63
CA ASP A 71 50.36 -16.00 -67.11
C ASP A 71 50.16 -15.73 -65.60
N GLY A 72 48.94 -15.95 -65.11
CA GLY A 72 48.52 -15.71 -63.72
C GLY A 72 48.18 -14.25 -63.39
N PRO A 73 47.75 -13.96 -62.14
CA PRO A 73 47.38 -12.63 -61.67
C PRO A 73 48.56 -11.65 -61.70
N GLU A 74 48.32 -10.39 -62.08
CA GLU A 74 49.34 -9.37 -62.28
C GLU A 74 50.09 -9.06 -60.97
N VAL A 75 51.42 -9.26 -60.97
CA VAL A 75 52.24 -9.00 -59.78
C VAL A 75 52.52 -7.50 -59.59
N ILE A 76 52.54 -7.06 -58.34
CA ILE A 76 52.69 -5.65 -57.99
C ILE A 76 54.18 -5.28 -57.91
N ASP A 77 54.56 -4.10 -58.43
CA ASP A 77 55.90 -3.51 -58.30
C ASP A 77 57.06 -4.40 -58.83
N LEU A 78 56.84 -5.08 -59.97
CA LEU A 78 57.84 -5.93 -60.62
C LEU A 78 59.12 -5.16 -60.98
N LYS A 79 60.24 -5.59 -60.40
CA LYS A 79 61.59 -5.04 -60.59
C LYS A 79 62.56 -6.15 -61.00
N VAL A 80 63.45 -5.81 -61.93
CA VAL A 80 64.36 -6.75 -62.57
C VAL A 80 65.72 -6.09 -62.77
N SER A 81 66.79 -6.82 -62.45
CA SER A 81 68.18 -6.51 -62.79
C SER A 81 68.86 -7.78 -63.29
N ASP A 82 70.07 -7.67 -63.85
CA ASP A 82 70.82 -8.83 -64.36
C ASP A 82 71.21 -9.86 -63.27
N THR A 83 70.98 -9.53 -61.98
CA THR A 83 71.22 -10.40 -60.82
C THR A 83 69.97 -10.81 -60.03
N GLN A 84 68.81 -10.17 -60.25
CA GLN A 84 67.64 -10.35 -59.38
C GLN A 84 66.30 -10.07 -60.07
N ILE A 85 65.26 -10.81 -59.67
CA ILE A 85 63.85 -10.50 -59.91
C ILE A 85 63.16 -10.27 -58.55
N SER A 86 62.32 -9.25 -58.45
CA SER A 86 61.49 -9.02 -57.26
C SER A 86 60.13 -8.40 -57.60
N PHE A 87 59.12 -8.71 -56.80
CA PHE A 87 57.74 -8.21 -56.92
C PHE A 87 57.02 -8.42 -55.59
N ILE A 88 55.80 -7.91 -55.46
CA ILE A 88 54.86 -8.25 -54.39
C ILE A 88 53.82 -9.21 -54.98
N ALA A 89 53.60 -10.35 -54.33
CA ALA A 89 52.60 -11.32 -54.75
C ALA A 89 51.19 -10.70 -54.67
N PRO A 90 50.35 -10.84 -55.70
CA PRO A 90 48.98 -10.33 -55.68
C PRO A 90 48.13 -11.12 -54.67
N GLU A 91 47.01 -10.51 -54.28
CA GLU A 91 45.96 -11.17 -53.49
C GLU A 91 45.11 -12.09 -54.38
N VAL A 92 44.79 -13.28 -53.89
CA VAL A 92 44.10 -14.35 -54.65
C VAL A 92 43.09 -15.07 -53.77
N SER A 93 41.89 -15.36 -54.29
CA SER A 93 40.86 -16.11 -53.55
C SER A 93 41.10 -17.63 -53.52
N GLU A 94 42.07 -18.14 -54.28
CA GLU A 94 42.51 -19.55 -54.26
C GLU A 94 43.95 -19.69 -54.79
N ASP A 95 44.61 -20.81 -54.50
CA ASP A 95 45.95 -21.16 -54.97
C ASP A 95 46.10 -21.00 -56.50
N THR A 96 46.90 -20.03 -56.95
CA THR A 96 46.96 -19.62 -58.36
C THR A 96 48.40 -19.54 -58.91
N ASP A 97 48.68 -20.23 -60.02
CA ASP A 97 49.99 -20.19 -60.70
C ASP A 97 50.25 -18.86 -61.43
N ILE A 98 51.42 -18.24 -61.17
CA ILE A 98 52.01 -17.18 -61.98
C ILE A 98 53.22 -17.70 -62.79
N LYS A 99 53.46 -17.12 -63.97
CA LYS A 99 54.54 -17.56 -64.88
C LYS A 99 55.30 -16.39 -65.48
N PHE A 100 56.62 -16.46 -65.45
CA PHE A 100 57.51 -15.48 -66.10
C PHE A 100 58.36 -16.13 -67.18
N ALA A 101 58.50 -15.46 -68.32
CA ALA A 101 59.51 -15.76 -69.34
C ALA A 101 60.69 -14.80 -69.21
N ILE A 102 61.91 -15.34 -69.15
CA ILE A 102 63.18 -14.61 -69.15
C ILE A 102 63.89 -14.93 -70.47
N ARG A 103 64.22 -13.91 -71.25
CA ARG A 103 64.96 -14.05 -72.51
C ARG A 103 66.22 -13.18 -72.48
N ALA A 104 67.31 -13.71 -73.02
CA ALA A 104 68.60 -13.03 -73.14
C ALA A 104 69.17 -13.13 -74.55
N THR A 105 70.06 -12.22 -74.93
CA THR A 105 70.76 -12.23 -76.23
C THR A 105 72.17 -11.64 -76.06
N ASP A 106 73.19 -12.31 -76.60
CA ASP A 106 74.59 -11.88 -76.59
C ASP A 106 74.88 -10.79 -77.65
N ASP A 107 76.09 -10.24 -77.67
CA ASP A 107 76.47 -9.17 -78.60
C ASP A 107 76.67 -9.62 -80.06
N ASP A 108 76.95 -10.90 -80.30
CA ASP A 108 77.02 -11.52 -81.64
C ASP A 108 75.63 -11.93 -82.20
N GLY A 109 74.63 -12.12 -81.33
CA GLY A 109 73.21 -12.29 -81.66
C GLY A 109 72.59 -13.67 -81.39
N ALA A 110 73.17 -14.59 -80.62
CA ALA A 110 72.47 -15.80 -80.19
C ALA A 110 71.60 -15.53 -78.94
N SER A 111 70.58 -16.35 -78.69
CA SER A 111 69.53 -16.03 -77.71
C SER A 111 68.88 -17.25 -77.09
N SER A 112 68.78 -17.27 -75.76
CA SER A 112 68.13 -18.30 -74.96
C SER A 112 66.91 -17.76 -74.21
N GLU A 113 66.03 -18.67 -73.76
CA GLU A 113 64.85 -18.36 -72.97
C GLU A 113 64.63 -19.41 -71.88
N GLN A 114 64.27 -18.96 -70.67
CA GLN A 114 63.84 -19.80 -69.55
C GLN A 114 62.46 -19.32 -69.08
N VAL A 115 61.51 -20.24 -68.94
CA VAL A 115 60.23 -19.98 -68.24
C VAL A 115 60.32 -20.52 -66.82
N ILE A 116 59.84 -19.73 -65.86
CA ILE A 116 59.68 -20.13 -64.45
C ILE A 116 58.22 -20.01 -64.04
N ILE A 117 57.78 -20.94 -63.18
CA ILE A 117 56.41 -21.08 -62.70
C ILE A 117 56.45 -21.16 -61.18
N SER A 118 55.61 -20.35 -60.53
CA SER A 118 55.42 -20.34 -59.08
C SER A 118 53.93 -20.28 -58.75
N THR A 119 53.49 -21.04 -57.77
CA THR A 119 52.11 -20.98 -57.26
C THR A 119 52.04 -19.91 -56.17
N ILE A 120 51.19 -18.89 -56.37
CA ILE A 120 50.77 -18.00 -55.29
C ILE A 120 49.78 -18.77 -54.41
N LYS A 121 50.05 -18.80 -53.11
CA LYS A 121 49.21 -19.38 -52.07
C LYS A 121 48.24 -18.33 -51.56
N GLN A 122 46.95 -18.66 -51.51
CA GLN A 122 46.01 -17.91 -50.66
C GLN A 122 46.44 -18.10 -49.20
N VAL A 123 46.28 -17.07 -48.39
CA VAL A 123 46.59 -17.08 -46.96
C VAL A 123 45.45 -16.39 -46.24
N ASN A 124 44.62 -17.16 -45.54
CA ASN A 124 43.50 -16.61 -44.79
C ASN A 124 43.93 -15.47 -43.83
N ARG A 125 43.06 -14.46 -43.68
CA ARG A 125 43.19 -13.36 -42.71
C ARG A 125 42.15 -13.56 -41.62
N SER A 126 42.51 -13.26 -40.38
CA SER A 126 41.53 -13.28 -39.29
C SER A 126 40.37 -12.32 -39.55
N PRO A 127 39.15 -12.62 -39.06
CA PRO A 127 38.04 -11.69 -39.09
C PRO A 127 38.37 -10.42 -38.29
N GLN A 128 37.52 -9.40 -38.43
CA GLN A 128 37.58 -8.17 -37.65
C GLN A 128 36.30 -7.99 -36.82
N ALA A 129 36.41 -8.13 -35.50
CA ALA A 129 35.32 -7.94 -34.55
C ALA A 129 35.23 -6.48 -34.06
N ASN A 130 34.02 -5.95 -33.89
CA ASN A 130 33.81 -4.56 -33.46
C ASN A 130 33.41 -4.48 -31.98
N ALA A 131 34.20 -3.75 -31.19
CA ALA A 131 33.89 -3.43 -29.81
C ALA A 131 32.74 -2.42 -29.69
N GLN A 132 31.97 -2.49 -28.61
CA GLN A 132 30.81 -1.62 -28.35
C GLN A 132 30.83 -1.08 -26.91
N VAL A 133 30.25 0.10 -26.72
CA VAL A 133 30.01 0.71 -25.40
C VAL A 133 28.57 1.18 -25.37
N LEU A 134 27.78 0.69 -24.40
CA LEU A 134 26.35 0.92 -24.28
C LEU A 134 26.00 1.28 -22.82
N SER A 135 24.89 1.99 -22.63
CA SER A 135 24.35 2.35 -21.32
C SER A 135 22.93 1.81 -21.15
N LEU A 136 22.64 1.23 -19.99
CA LEU A 136 21.30 0.77 -19.59
C LEU A 136 20.88 1.43 -18.27
N GLN A 137 19.59 1.66 -18.09
CA GLN A 137 19.04 2.18 -16.83
C GLN A 137 19.13 1.13 -15.73
N TYR A 138 19.13 1.61 -14.48
CA TYR A 138 19.16 0.79 -13.27
C TYR A 138 17.97 -0.16 -13.21
N ASN A 139 18.23 -1.43 -12.86
CA ASN A 139 17.28 -2.55 -12.87
C ASN A 139 16.59 -2.87 -14.22
N ASP A 140 16.93 -2.18 -15.32
CA ASP A 140 16.34 -2.36 -16.65
C ASP A 140 17.11 -3.39 -17.51
N SER A 141 16.53 -3.89 -18.60
CA SER A 141 17.20 -4.83 -19.54
C SER A 141 17.54 -4.16 -20.89
N ILE A 142 18.62 -4.59 -21.54
CA ILE A 142 19.10 -4.03 -22.82
C ILE A 142 19.27 -5.11 -23.89
N GLU A 143 18.96 -4.78 -25.15
CA GLU A 143 19.26 -5.63 -26.30
C GLU A 143 20.38 -5.01 -27.16
N PHE A 144 21.29 -5.85 -27.62
CA PHE A 144 22.40 -5.50 -28.52
C PHE A 144 22.65 -6.61 -29.54
N SER A 145 23.44 -6.34 -30.58
CA SER A 145 23.83 -7.36 -31.57
C SER A 145 25.33 -7.36 -31.79
N LEU A 146 25.92 -8.54 -32.00
CA LEU A 146 27.35 -8.66 -32.33
C LEU A 146 27.57 -8.20 -33.77
N THR A 147 28.72 -7.55 -34.05
CA THR A 147 29.09 -7.20 -35.43
C THR A 147 30.57 -7.48 -35.67
N ALA A 148 30.84 -8.12 -36.82
CA ALA A 148 32.17 -8.35 -37.35
C ALA A 148 32.11 -8.36 -38.88
N GLN A 149 33.27 -8.26 -39.52
CA GLN A 149 33.42 -8.39 -40.97
C GLN A 149 34.63 -9.27 -41.27
N ASP A 150 34.56 -10.00 -42.38
CA ASP A 150 35.65 -10.86 -42.81
C ASP A 150 36.38 -10.26 -44.03
N PRO A 151 37.72 -10.13 -44.03
CA PRO A 151 38.46 -9.60 -45.18
C PRO A 151 38.37 -10.45 -46.45
N ASP A 152 38.20 -11.76 -46.31
CA ASP A 152 38.13 -12.74 -47.40
C ASP A 152 36.67 -13.14 -47.75
N ASN A 153 35.70 -12.69 -46.94
CA ASN A 153 34.26 -13.00 -46.94
C ASN A 153 33.92 -14.44 -46.49
N ASP A 154 34.74 -15.05 -45.64
CA ASP A 154 34.46 -16.37 -45.06
C ASP A 154 33.31 -16.36 -44.04
N GLN A 155 32.73 -17.54 -43.77
CA GLN A 155 31.51 -17.65 -42.98
C GLN A 155 31.78 -17.56 -41.47
N LEU A 156 31.48 -16.40 -40.90
CA LEU A 156 31.71 -16.12 -39.49
C LEU A 156 30.79 -16.89 -38.53
N THR A 157 31.41 -17.44 -37.49
CA THR A 157 30.76 -18.01 -36.30
C THR A 157 31.15 -17.22 -35.05
N TYR A 158 30.23 -17.10 -34.10
CA TYR A 158 30.36 -16.23 -32.93
C TYR A 158 30.28 -17.04 -31.63
N SER A 159 31.02 -16.60 -30.60
CA SER A 159 30.84 -17.05 -29.22
C SER A 159 31.02 -15.88 -28.26
N LEU A 160 30.07 -15.69 -27.36
CA LEU A 160 30.01 -14.60 -26.39
C LEU A 160 30.13 -15.19 -24.98
N GLN A 161 30.98 -14.60 -24.14
CA GLN A 161 31.12 -15.03 -22.75
C GLN A 161 29.88 -14.63 -21.92
N ASN A 162 29.54 -15.47 -20.94
CA ASN A 162 28.51 -15.13 -19.95
C ASN A 162 28.97 -13.94 -19.09
N PRO A 163 28.04 -13.08 -18.64
CA PRO A 163 28.37 -11.94 -17.78
C PRO A 163 28.84 -12.39 -16.39
N GLN A 164 29.47 -11.48 -15.63
CA GLN A 164 29.87 -11.75 -14.24
C GLN A 164 28.72 -11.55 -13.24
N GLN A 165 27.75 -10.71 -13.59
CA GLN A 165 26.48 -10.49 -12.88
C GLN A 165 25.34 -10.41 -13.91
N GLY A 166 24.12 -10.78 -13.52
CA GLY A 166 22.98 -10.84 -14.43
C GLY A 166 22.94 -12.07 -15.34
N GLU A 167 21.98 -12.06 -16.26
CA GLU A 167 21.71 -13.14 -17.23
C GLU A 167 21.77 -12.62 -18.67
N LEU A 168 22.05 -13.53 -19.60
CA LEU A 168 22.21 -13.24 -21.03
C LEU A 168 21.37 -14.24 -21.84
N THR A 169 20.45 -13.73 -22.65
CA THR A 169 19.55 -14.53 -23.50
C THR A 169 19.81 -14.24 -24.97
N LEU A 170 19.95 -15.28 -25.79
CA LEU A 170 20.02 -15.15 -27.26
C LEU A 170 18.60 -14.96 -27.81
N ILE A 171 18.39 -13.88 -28.58
CA ILE A 171 17.10 -13.46 -29.13
C ILE A 171 17.02 -13.78 -30.64
N SER A 172 18.13 -13.71 -31.37
CA SER A 172 18.20 -14.05 -32.79
C SER A 172 19.58 -14.59 -33.19
N GLU A 173 19.63 -15.81 -33.72
CA GLU A 173 20.85 -16.39 -34.32
C GLU A 173 21.23 -15.68 -35.63
N ASP A 174 20.26 -15.35 -36.49
CA ASP A 174 20.50 -14.72 -37.80
C ASP A 174 21.21 -13.37 -37.69
N ASN A 175 20.86 -12.56 -36.67
CA ASN A 175 21.41 -11.22 -36.44
C ASN A 175 22.39 -11.16 -35.26
N GLN A 176 22.69 -12.29 -34.61
CA GLN A 176 23.51 -12.36 -33.38
C GLN A 176 23.03 -11.37 -32.29
N THR A 177 21.72 -11.29 -32.10
CA THR A 177 21.06 -10.37 -31.16
C THR A 177 20.88 -11.03 -29.79
N TYR A 178 21.36 -10.37 -28.74
CA TYR A 178 21.27 -10.82 -27.36
C TYR A 178 20.54 -9.79 -26.48
N ARG A 179 19.85 -10.27 -25.45
CA ARG A 179 19.33 -9.47 -24.34
C ARG A 179 20.19 -9.72 -23.11
N TYR A 180 20.66 -8.66 -22.47
CA TYR A 180 21.27 -8.70 -21.15
C TYR A 180 20.30 -8.13 -20.10
N THR A 181 20.14 -8.86 -19.00
CA THR A 181 19.36 -8.46 -17.83
C THR A 181 20.30 -8.45 -16.62
N PRO A 182 20.58 -7.30 -15.98
CA PRO A 182 21.44 -7.24 -14.82
C PRO A 182 20.86 -8.00 -13.61
N SER A 183 21.71 -8.39 -12.67
CA SER A 183 21.24 -8.78 -11.34
C SER A 183 20.55 -7.59 -10.66
N LYS A 184 19.48 -7.85 -9.89
CA LYS A 184 18.77 -6.81 -9.15
C LYS A 184 19.75 -6.01 -8.28
N ASN A 185 19.59 -4.68 -8.31
CA ASN A 185 20.41 -3.69 -7.60
C ASN A 185 21.89 -3.67 -8.01
N ALA A 186 22.28 -4.23 -9.17
CA ALA A 186 23.63 -4.14 -9.70
C ALA A 186 23.95 -2.73 -10.22
N ILE A 187 25.16 -2.24 -9.90
CA ILE A 187 25.71 -0.95 -10.33
C ILE A 187 27.11 -1.07 -10.97
N ALA A 188 27.64 -2.30 -11.05
CA ALA A 188 28.95 -2.57 -11.60
C ALA A 188 28.90 -2.73 -13.12
N GLU A 189 29.68 -1.91 -13.84
CA GLU A 189 29.91 -2.04 -15.28
C GLU A 189 30.28 -3.49 -15.65
N GLN A 190 29.58 -4.04 -16.64
CA GLN A 190 29.91 -5.35 -17.20
C GLN A 190 30.75 -5.19 -18.47
N VAL A 191 31.74 -6.07 -18.63
CA VAL A 191 32.50 -6.21 -19.88
C VAL A 191 32.32 -7.64 -20.38
N LEU A 192 31.69 -7.78 -21.55
CA LEU A 192 31.45 -9.07 -22.19
C LEU A 192 32.40 -9.23 -23.37
N GLU A 193 33.26 -10.25 -23.33
CA GLU A 193 34.13 -10.58 -24.46
C GLU A 193 33.42 -11.52 -25.43
N PHE A 194 33.52 -11.26 -26.74
CA PHE A 194 33.12 -12.19 -27.77
C PHE A 194 34.27 -12.51 -28.73
N GLN A 195 34.33 -13.77 -29.15
CA GLN A 195 35.23 -14.27 -30.19
C GLN A 195 34.44 -14.54 -31.46
N VAL A 196 35.05 -14.18 -32.60
CA VAL A 196 34.56 -14.47 -33.95
C VAL A 196 35.57 -15.36 -34.66
N ASN A 197 35.08 -16.34 -35.42
CA ASN A 197 35.89 -17.39 -36.06
C ASN A 197 35.41 -17.64 -37.49
N ASP A 198 36.34 -17.63 -38.45
CA ASP A 198 36.09 -17.81 -39.90
C ASP A 198 36.10 -19.29 -40.35
N GLY A 199 36.67 -20.19 -39.53
CA GLY A 199 36.92 -21.60 -39.82
C GLY A 199 38.36 -22.04 -39.50
N GLU A 200 39.33 -21.13 -39.58
CA GLU A 200 40.77 -21.35 -39.33
C GLU A 200 41.39 -20.36 -38.32
N LEU A 201 40.99 -19.09 -38.35
CA LEU A 201 41.50 -18.00 -37.52
C LEU A 201 40.37 -17.34 -36.70
N THR A 202 40.78 -16.48 -35.76
CA THR A 202 39.88 -15.84 -34.79
C THR A 202 40.30 -14.43 -34.44
N ASP A 203 39.32 -13.57 -34.16
CA ASP A 203 39.50 -12.25 -33.53
C ASP A 203 38.54 -12.09 -32.33
N THR A 204 38.82 -11.12 -31.46
CA THR A 204 38.09 -10.91 -30.21
C THR A 204 37.84 -9.44 -29.91
N ALA A 205 36.60 -9.09 -29.57
CA ALA A 205 36.21 -7.75 -29.15
C ALA A 205 35.35 -7.77 -27.88
N SER A 206 35.17 -6.61 -27.25
CA SER A 206 34.42 -6.46 -26.01
C SER A 206 33.19 -5.56 -26.14
N ILE A 207 32.19 -5.82 -25.31
CA ILE A 207 30.99 -5.01 -25.13
C ILE A 207 31.00 -4.51 -23.70
N THR A 208 31.16 -3.20 -23.51
CA THR A 208 31.06 -2.55 -22.21
C THR A 208 29.64 -2.07 -21.98
N LEU A 209 29.03 -2.49 -20.87
CA LEU A 209 27.68 -2.14 -20.44
C LEU A 209 27.75 -1.35 -19.13
N SER A 210 27.68 -0.02 -19.23
CA SER A 210 27.73 0.88 -18.08
C SER A 210 26.31 1.15 -17.56
N ILE A 211 26.04 0.83 -16.29
CA ILE A 211 24.71 1.05 -15.69
C ILE A 211 24.59 2.53 -15.28
N ILE A 212 23.49 3.17 -15.65
CA ILE A 212 23.16 4.57 -15.32
C ILE A 212 21.84 4.62 -14.54
N ASP A 213 21.60 5.69 -13.79
CA ASP A 213 20.32 5.93 -13.12
C ASP A 213 19.94 7.40 -13.22
N THR A 214 19.00 7.69 -14.12
CA THR A 214 18.46 9.06 -14.29
C THR A 214 17.18 9.30 -13.48
N SER A 215 16.81 8.37 -12.60
CA SER A 215 15.77 8.57 -11.58
C SER A 215 16.27 9.52 -10.49
N ALA A 216 15.35 10.22 -9.82
CA ALA A 216 15.67 10.95 -8.60
C ALA A 216 15.29 10.07 -7.39
N PRO A 217 16.20 9.81 -6.44
CA PRO A 217 15.92 8.91 -5.32
C PRO A 217 14.74 9.39 -4.48
N LEU A 218 13.81 8.48 -4.21
CA LEU A 218 12.65 8.71 -3.35
C LEU A 218 12.97 8.24 -1.93
N LEU A 219 12.73 9.11 -0.93
CA LEU A 219 12.70 8.70 0.47
C LEU A 219 11.41 7.89 0.71
N LEU A 220 11.56 6.59 0.97
CA LEU A 220 10.46 5.66 1.23
C LEU A 220 10.03 5.68 2.69
N GLN A 221 10.99 5.79 3.62
CA GLN A 221 10.75 5.75 5.06
C GLN A 221 11.77 6.58 5.82
N SER A 222 11.35 7.16 6.96
CA SER A 222 12.26 7.75 7.96
C SER A 222 11.88 7.29 9.38
N TYR A 223 12.90 7.02 10.19
CA TYR A 223 12.80 6.89 11.64
C TYR A 223 13.85 7.81 12.28
N PRO A 224 13.50 8.80 13.10
CA PRO A 224 12.14 9.18 13.49
C PRO A 224 11.34 9.66 12.28
N LYS A 225 10.02 9.46 12.31
CA LYS A 225 9.10 10.02 11.30
C LYS A 225 9.12 11.56 11.36
N ASN A 226 8.67 12.22 10.31
CA ASN A 226 8.45 13.66 10.37
C ASN A 226 7.42 14.01 11.46
N GLN A 227 7.69 15.08 12.20
CA GLN A 227 7.01 15.50 13.42
C GLN A 227 7.03 14.45 14.56
N SER A 228 7.94 13.47 14.55
CA SER A 228 7.98 12.44 15.59
C SER A 228 8.10 13.07 16.98
N PRO A 229 7.16 12.76 17.89
CA PRO A 229 7.09 13.44 19.17
C PRO A 229 8.24 13.01 20.10
N THR A 230 8.64 11.75 20.00
CA THR A 230 9.77 11.16 20.72
C THR A 230 10.86 10.70 19.76
N PHE A 231 12.10 10.85 20.21
CA PHE A 231 13.29 10.21 19.68
C PHE A 231 14.32 10.03 20.79
N ASN A 232 15.10 8.96 20.71
CA ASN A 232 16.08 8.59 21.73
C ASN A 232 17.29 9.53 21.63
N VAL A 233 17.78 10.06 22.75
CA VAL A 233 18.96 10.96 22.72
C VAL A 233 20.24 10.27 22.25
N ASP A 234 20.30 8.95 22.36
CA ASP A 234 21.31 8.03 21.84
C ASP A 234 20.83 7.21 20.63
N GLY A 235 19.67 7.54 20.07
CA GLY A 235 19.13 6.90 18.88
C GLY A 235 19.93 7.19 17.62
N SER A 236 19.95 6.24 16.70
CA SER A 236 20.33 6.51 15.30
C SER A 236 19.09 6.82 14.48
N ILE A 237 19.24 7.72 13.51
CA ILE A 237 18.21 8.09 12.55
C ILE A 237 18.37 7.18 11.33
N GLU A 238 17.31 6.55 10.88
CA GLU A 238 17.29 5.64 9.73
C GLU A 238 16.46 6.23 8.59
N LEU A 239 16.96 6.11 7.36
CA LEU A 239 16.33 6.60 6.14
C LEU A 239 16.41 5.54 5.04
N ALA A 240 15.29 5.18 4.43
CA ALA A 240 15.24 4.20 3.35
C ALA A 240 14.95 4.88 2.00
N PHE A 241 15.72 4.53 0.96
CA PHE A 241 15.60 5.09 -0.39
C PHE A 241 15.32 4.03 -1.46
N SER A 242 14.66 4.43 -2.54
CA SER A 242 14.37 3.59 -3.72
C SER A 242 15.62 3.17 -4.52
N ASP A 243 16.63 4.04 -4.56
CA ASP A 243 17.78 3.90 -5.45
C ASP A 243 19.04 3.51 -4.66
N ASN A 244 20.03 2.94 -5.33
CA ASN A 244 21.35 2.76 -4.73
C ASN A 244 22.03 4.12 -4.51
N MET A 245 22.30 4.48 -3.26
CA MET A 245 22.83 5.80 -2.89
C MET A 245 24.37 5.89 -2.97
N ASP A 246 24.90 7.06 -3.33
CA ASP A 246 26.34 7.24 -3.60
C ASP A 246 27.21 7.36 -2.32
N ALA A 247 28.45 6.90 -2.40
CA ALA A 247 29.36 6.78 -1.26
C ALA A 247 30.21 8.01 -0.86
N PRO A 248 30.55 9.00 -1.73
CA PRO A 248 31.43 10.13 -1.40
C PRO A 248 30.96 11.00 -0.22
N TRP A 249 29.67 10.99 0.11
CA TRP A 249 29.10 11.72 1.24
C TRP A 249 28.85 10.87 2.49
N LEU A 250 29.11 9.56 2.47
CA LEU A 250 29.18 8.70 3.66
C LEU A 250 30.43 9.03 4.49
N THR A 251 30.41 10.22 5.10
CA THR A 251 31.54 10.81 5.81
C THR A 251 31.09 11.40 7.14
N LYS A 252 31.99 11.41 8.13
CA LYS A 252 31.71 11.95 9.46
C LYS A 252 31.56 13.47 9.42
N GLN A 253 30.40 13.98 9.80
CA GLN A 253 30.21 15.41 9.95
C GLN A 253 30.76 15.93 11.29
N SER A 254 31.35 17.13 11.24
CA SER A 254 32.14 17.69 12.35
C SER A 254 31.37 18.62 13.30
N GLY A 255 30.06 18.81 13.07
CA GLY A 255 29.15 19.44 14.04
C GLY A 255 29.43 20.91 14.36
N SER A 256 29.72 21.72 13.34
CA SER A 256 29.92 23.18 13.53
C SER A 256 29.55 24.05 12.33
N GLN A 257 29.45 23.48 11.13
CA GLN A 257 28.83 24.10 9.96
C GLN A 257 27.65 23.22 9.50
N CYS A 258 26.62 23.84 8.92
CA CYS A 258 25.51 23.14 8.26
C CYS A 258 25.71 23.18 6.75
N ASP A 259 26.54 22.26 6.27
CA ASP A 259 26.88 22.07 4.86
C ASP A 259 26.89 20.57 4.50
N GLY A 260 26.79 20.28 3.20
CA GLY A 260 26.64 18.91 2.69
C GLY A 260 25.18 18.44 2.55
N PRO A 261 24.99 17.15 2.21
CA PRO A 261 23.71 16.58 1.77
C PRO A 261 22.73 16.27 2.90
N ILE A 262 23.24 15.99 4.09
CA ILE A 262 22.47 15.70 5.30
C ILE A 262 22.86 16.78 6.33
N GLN A 263 21.89 17.35 7.04
CA GLN A 263 22.13 18.42 8.01
C GLN A 263 21.21 18.23 9.20
N LEU A 264 21.75 17.97 10.39
CA LEU A 264 20.98 17.79 11.62
C LEU A 264 21.20 18.99 12.54
N SER A 265 20.16 19.78 12.84
CA SER A 265 20.27 21.03 13.61
C SER A 265 19.17 21.17 14.67
N ALA A 266 19.47 21.83 15.80
CA ALA A 266 18.50 22.22 16.83
C ALA A 266 18.15 23.72 16.83
N ASN A 267 18.66 24.48 15.85
CA ASN A 267 18.64 25.94 15.88
C ASN A 267 18.68 26.55 14.46
N ASP A 268 17.72 26.14 13.61
CA ASP A 268 17.49 26.67 12.26
C ASP A 268 18.77 26.74 11.41
N PHE A 269 19.58 25.68 11.48
CA PHE A 269 20.84 25.49 10.76
C PHE A 269 21.93 26.54 11.05
N SER A 270 21.80 27.29 12.17
CA SER A 270 22.88 28.15 12.68
C SER A 270 24.06 27.36 13.27
N SER A 271 23.82 26.10 13.66
CA SER A 271 24.84 25.07 13.90
C SER A 271 24.27 23.67 13.67
N CYS A 272 25.09 22.72 13.24
CA CYS A 272 24.69 21.32 13.07
C CYS A 272 25.37 20.40 14.08
N VAL A 273 24.75 19.24 14.32
CA VAL A 273 25.23 18.15 15.17
C VAL A 273 26.31 17.35 14.44
N ALA A 274 27.32 16.86 15.16
CA ALA A 274 28.29 15.90 14.63
C ALA A 274 27.67 14.50 14.56
N TYR A 275 27.82 13.79 13.46
CA TYR A 275 27.28 12.44 13.27
C TYR A 275 28.17 11.61 12.34
N GLU A 276 28.02 10.29 12.39
CA GLU A 276 28.54 9.33 11.41
C GLU A 276 27.38 8.75 10.59
N VAL A 277 27.63 8.36 9.35
CA VAL A 277 26.62 7.74 8.47
C VAL A 277 27.16 6.43 7.91
N THR A 278 26.37 5.38 7.99
CA THR A 278 26.58 4.13 7.25
C THR A 278 25.47 3.96 6.21
N GLY A 279 25.79 3.26 5.12
CA GLY A 279 24.85 2.92 4.05
C GLY A 279 24.91 1.41 3.77
N THR A 280 23.75 0.77 3.64
CA THR A 280 23.63 -0.68 3.37
C THR A 280 22.49 -0.93 2.39
N GLN A 281 22.78 -1.61 1.28
CA GLN A 281 21.73 -2.07 0.38
C GLN A 281 20.99 -3.28 0.97
N GLN A 282 19.66 -3.22 0.95
CA GLN A 282 18.76 -4.34 1.22
C GLN A 282 18.04 -4.74 -0.09
N ASP A 283 17.21 -5.78 -0.07
CA ASP A 283 16.68 -6.39 -1.30
C ASP A 283 15.84 -5.43 -2.15
N GLU A 284 15.14 -4.48 -1.53
CA GLU A 284 14.20 -3.55 -2.18
C GLU A 284 14.57 -2.06 -1.99
N GLN A 285 15.53 -1.74 -1.11
CA GLN A 285 15.78 -0.37 -0.64
C GLN A 285 17.24 -0.16 -0.18
N TYR A 286 17.74 1.07 -0.28
CA TYR A 286 19.02 1.48 0.31
C TYR A 286 18.78 2.11 1.68
N LEU A 287 19.30 1.49 2.75
CA LEU A 287 19.18 1.98 4.12
C LEU A 287 20.40 2.83 4.51
N LEU A 288 20.16 4.09 4.88
CA LEU A 288 21.12 4.91 5.63
C LEU A 288 20.84 4.84 7.13
N THR A 289 21.89 4.72 7.93
CA THR A 289 21.84 4.90 9.38
C THR A 289 22.76 6.05 9.78
N ILE A 290 22.20 7.09 10.37
CA ILE A 290 22.88 8.31 10.83
C ILE A 290 22.96 8.25 12.36
N THR A 291 24.16 8.05 12.91
CA THR A 291 24.39 7.97 14.35
C THR A 291 25.01 9.28 14.86
N PRO A 292 24.33 10.04 15.75
CA PRO A 292 24.92 11.18 16.44
C PRO A 292 26.23 10.82 17.16
N SER A 293 27.26 11.67 17.06
CA SER A 293 28.58 11.44 17.67
C SER A 293 28.61 11.66 19.18
N ASP A 294 27.65 12.42 19.70
CA ASP A 294 27.36 12.62 21.11
C ASP A 294 25.85 12.49 21.30
N ASN A 295 25.39 12.14 22.51
CA ASN A 295 23.97 12.15 22.82
C ASN A 295 23.35 13.52 22.51
N LEU A 296 22.23 13.52 21.79
CA LEU A 296 21.44 14.71 21.53
C LEU A 296 20.96 15.33 22.85
N ASN A 297 20.74 16.65 22.83
CA ASN A 297 20.12 17.33 23.97
C ASN A 297 18.73 16.75 24.20
N ARG A 298 18.32 16.57 25.45
CA ARG A 298 16.93 16.24 25.80
C ARG A 298 16.02 17.42 25.50
N GLU A 299 14.72 17.16 25.39
CA GLU A 299 13.67 18.17 25.27
C GLU A 299 13.89 19.18 24.11
N THR A 300 14.56 18.73 23.05
CA THR A 300 15.05 19.61 21.98
C THR A 300 14.43 19.21 20.64
N VAL A 301 13.86 20.18 19.92
CA VAL A 301 13.39 19.95 18.55
C VAL A 301 14.61 19.97 17.63
N TYR A 302 14.77 18.89 16.86
CA TYR A 302 15.77 18.75 15.83
C TYR A 302 15.11 18.78 14.45
N GLN A 303 15.81 19.38 13.49
CA GLN A 303 15.48 19.40 12.08
C GLN A 303 16.58 18.64 11.35
N LEU A 304 16.21 17.56 10.66
CA LEU A 304 17.07 16.82 9.75
C LEU A 304 16.71 17.23 8.32
N LYS A 305 17.62 17.94 7.65
CA LYS A 305 17.45 18.36 6.26
C LYS A 305 18.23 17.44 5.33
N LEU A 306 17.57 17.01 4.26
CA LEU A 306 18.14 16.32 3.10
C LEU A 306 18.16 17.32 1.94
N THR A 307 19.34 17.59 1.38
CA THR A 307 19.51 18.60 0.31
C THR A 307 19.78 17.95 -1.05
N GLU A 308 19.66 18.72 -2.13
CA GLU A 308 19.97 18.31 -3.51
C GLU A 308 21.41 17.82 -3.74
N GLN A 309 22.29 17.89 -2.73
CA GLN A 309 23.61 17.25 -2.76
C GLN A 309 23.55 15.74 -2.46
N LEU A 310 22.40 15.21 -2.01
CA LEU A 310 22.17 13.78 -1.79
C LEU A 310 21.80 13.14 -3.13
N THR A 311 22.61 12.19 -3.60
CA THR A 311 22.49 11.59 -4.93
C THR A 311 22.47 10.07 -4.90
N ASN A 312 21.83 9.47 -5.92
CA ASN A 312 22.05 8.06 -6.27
C ASN A 312 23.45 7.84 -6.87
N PHE A 313 23.85 6.59 -7.06
CA PHE A 313 25.18 6.15 -7.51
C PHE A 313 25.63 6.72 -8.87
N HIS A 314 24.70 7.25 -9.68
CA HIS A 314 24.96 7.89 -10.96
C HIS A 314 25.11 9.42 -10.85
N GLY A 315 24.83 9.99 -9.68
CA GLY A 315 24.92 11.43 -9.40
C GLY A 315 23.60 12.19 -9.61
N THR A 316 22.46 11.50 -9.78
CA THR A 316 21.15 12.16 -9.88
C THR A 316 20.66 12.52 -8.48
N ALA A 317 20.28 13.78 -8.29
CA ALA A 317 19.87 14.37 -7.01
C ALA A 317 18.42 14.05 -6.64
N LEU A 318 18.09 14.22 -5.35
CA LEU A 318 16.70 14.32 -4.87
C LEU A 318 15.89 15.32 -5.72
N ALA A 319 14.63 14.99 -6.01
CA ALA A 319 13.74 15.85 -6.79
C ALA A 319 13.38 17.19 -6.10
N GLN A 320 13.51 17.24 -4.78
CA GLN A 320 13.38 18.44 -3.94
C GLN A 320 14.10 18.21 -2.60
N GLU A 321 14.50 19.29 -1.92
CA GLU A 321 14.95 19.20 -0.52
C GLU A 321 13.82 18.65 0.38
N GLN A 322 14.18 17.90 1.41
CA GLN A 322 13.24 17.42 2.43
C GLN A 322 13.70 17.82 3.83
N THR A 323 12.75 18.04 4.74
CA THR A 323 13.02 18.36 6.15
C THR A 323 12.16 17.47 7.04
N ILE A 324 12.80 16.67 7.88
CA ILE A 324 12.20 15.82 8.90
C ILE A 324 12.40 16.53 10.24
N LEU A 325 11.32 16.97 10.88
CA LEU A 325 11.35 17.47 12.24
C LEU A 325 11.12 16.31 13.21
N PHE A 326 11.82 16.30 14.33
CA PHE A 326 11.54 15.38 15.45
C PHE A 326 11.95 16.03 16.76
N LYS A 327 11.40 15.57 17.89
CA LYS A 327 11.86 16.01 19.21
C LYS A 327 12.52 14.87 19.97
N THR A 328 13.64 15.17 20.60
CA THR A 328 14.24 14.28 21.60
C THR A 328 13.49 14.37 22.92
N GLY A 329 13.06 13.24 23.46
CA GLY A 329 12.28 13.23 24.69
C GLY A 329 13.13 13.48 25.94
N SER A 330 12.60 14.24 26.91
CA SER A 330 12.60 13.76 28.29
C SER A 330 11.46 14.32 29.13
N LYS A 331 10.40 13.52 29.25
CA LYS A 331 9.74 13.24 30.53
C LYS A 331 9.41 11.74 30.60
N GLY A 332 8.66 11.32 31.61
CA GLY A 332 8.26 9.93 31.80
C GLY A 332 7.09 9.53 30.90
N LEU A 333 6.14 8.83 31.51
CA LEU A 333 4.77 8.81 31.02
C LEU A 333 4.12 10.17 31.31
N LEU A 334 3.22 10.62 30.43
CA LEU A 334 2.45 11.86 30.60
C LEU A 334 0.96 11.55 30.54
N ILE A 335 0.14 12.30 31.28
CA ILE A 335 -1.31 12.34 31.10
C ILE A 335 -1.57 13.29 29.94
N SER A 336 -2.07 12.79 28.81
CA SER A 336 -2.19 13.53 27.55
C SER A 336 -3.58 14.13 27.33
N GLU A 337 -4.63 13.46 27.81
CA GLU A 337 -6.03 13.88 27.72
C GLU A 337 -6.79 13.47 28.99
N VAL A 338 -7.80 14.25 29.40
CA VAL A 338 -8.72 13.95 30.51
C VAL A 338 -10.16 14.26 30.10
N SER A 339 -11.06 13.29 30.23
CA SER A 339 -12.43 13.40 29.73
C SER A 339 -13.32 14.34 30.56
N ALA A 340 -14.20 15.09 29.89
CA ALA A 340 -15.30 15.79 30.55
C ALA A 340 -16.39 14.82 31.00
N SER A 341 -17.07 15.10 32.11
CA SER A 341 -18.21 14.31 32.58
C SER A 341 -19.33 15.21 33.11
N GLN A 342 -20.57 14.78 32.93
CA GLN A 342 -21.77 15.58 33.22
C GLN A 342 -22.55 15.03 34.42
N TYR A 343 -22.40 13.73 34.71
CA TYR A 343 -23.12 13.00 35.74
C TYR A 343 -22.19 12.15 36.62
N PRO A 344 -22.58 11.85 37.88
CA PRO A 344 -21.78 10.98 38.76
C PRO A 344 -21.47 9.60 38.17
N GLN A 345 -22.40 9.01 37.40
CA GLN A 345 -22.30 7.66 36.85
C GLN A 345 -21.58 7.53 35.48
N ASP A 346 -21.03 8.61 34.91
CA ASP A 346 -20.32 8.54 33.62
C ASP A 346 -18.94 7.84 33.76
N ASN A 347 -18.61 6.87 32.89
CA ASN A 347 -17.29 6.20 32.91
C ASN A 347 -16.19 7.15 32.39
N ARG A 348 -15.58 7.90 33.30
CA ARG A 348 -14.49 8.84 33.04
C ARG A 348 -13.25 8.13 32.54
N TRP A 349 -12.47 8.81 31.71
CA TRP A 349 -11.21 8.27 31.21
C TRP A 349 -10.14 9.36 31.13
N ILE A 350 -8.90 8.90 31.14
CA ILE A 350 -7.72 9.68 30.81
C ILE A 350 -6.96 8.96 29.71
N GLU A 351 -6.05 9.66 29.07
CA GLU A 351 -5.04 9.05 28.21
C GLU A 351 -3.66 9.17 28.85
N ILE A 352 -2.85 8.12 28.72
CA ILE A 352 -1.43 8.10 29.07
C ILE A 352 -0.61 7.97 27.78
N TYR A 353 0.32 8.90 27.59
CA TYR A 353 1.28 8.93 26.49
C TYR A 353 2.67 8.49 26.97
N ASN A 354 3.34 7.61 26.22
CA ASN A 354 4.72 7.22 26.50
C ASN A 354 5.74 8.18 25.87
N GLY A 355 6.12 9.22 26.63
CA GLY A 355 7.18 10.17 26.27
C GLY A 355 8.62 9.64 26.40
N THR A 356 8.82 8.35 26.67
CA THR A 356 10.13 7.75 26.97
C THR A 356 10.76 7.07 25.74
N PRO A 357 12.10 6.90 25.70
CA PRO A 357 12.81 6.23 24.60
C PRO A 357 12.62 4.71 24.51
N HIS A 358 11.83 4.09 25.40
CA HIS A 358 11.72 2.64 25.56
C HIS A 358 10.25 2.21 25.80
N GLU A 359 10.00 0.91 25.67
CA GLU A 359 8.76 0.29 26.17
C GLU A 359 8.62 0.50 27.69
N VAL A 360 7.39 0.75 28.15
CA VAL A 360 7.07 0.90 29.58
C VAL A 360 5.92 -0.03 29.96
N ASP A 361 6.13 -0.88 30.97
CA ASP A 361 5.07 -1.69 31.59
C ASP A 361 4.38 -0.90 32.70
N LEU A 362 3.05 -0.75 32.59
CA LEU A 362 2.21 -0.02 33.54
C LEU A 362 2.01 -0.73 34.90
N ALA A 363 2.44 -1.99 35.06
CA ALA A 363 2.23 -2.79 36.28
C ALA A 363 2.63 -2.15 37.62
N ASN A 364 3.60 -1.22 37.62
CA ASN A 364 4.10 -0.55 38.83
C ASN A 364 3.57 0.88 38.98
N TYR A 365 2.60 1.29 38.17
CA TYR A 365 2.01 2.62 38.17
C TYR A 365 0.60 2.62 38.78
N SER A 366 0.12 3.80 39.18
CA SER A 366 -1.24 3.97 39.70
C SER A 366 -1.77 5.37 39.45
N ILE A 367 -3.09 5.49 39.27
CA ILE A 367 -3.79 6.77 39.17
C ILE A 367 -4.34 7.16 40.53
N VAL A 368 -3.98 8.35 41.01
CA VAL A 368 -4.59 8.99 42.17
C VAL A 368 -5.54 10.08 41.70
N ALA A 369 -6.79 10.01 42.14
CA ALA A 369 -7.86 10.97 41.85
C ALA A 369 -8.84 11.04 43.02
N ASN A 370 -9.83 11.94 42.96
CA ASN A 370 -11.05 11.77 43.76
C ASN A 370 -11.81 10.50 43.29
N SER A 371 -12.80 10.05 44.05
CA SER A 371 -13.55 8.83 43.72
C SER A 371 -15.05 8.96 43.95
N VAL A 372 -15.84 8.07 43.35
CA VAL A 372 -17.25 7.82 43.71
C VAL A 372 -17.43 6.39 44.18
N LYS A 373 -18.43 6.15 45.04
CA LYS A 373 -18.84 4.79 45.40
C LYS A 373 -19.80 4.21 44.35
N LEU A 374 -19.60 2.97 43.95
CA LEU A 374 -20.35 2.33 42.86
C LEU A 374 -21.82 1.98 43.19
N ASP A 375 -22.20 1.89 44.47
CA ASP A 375 -23.57 1.56 44.89
C ASP A 375 -24.56 2.73 44.75
N ASP A 376 -24.09 3.96 44.96
CA ASP A 376 -24.94 5.16 45.14
C ASP A 376 -24.40 6.44 44.49
N TYR A 377 -23.24 6.34 43.82
CA TYR A 377 -22.49 7.43 43.19
C TYR A 377 -22.17 8.61 44.13
N SER A 378 -22.16 8.36 45.44
CA SER A 378 -21.73 9.36 46.42
C SER A 378 -20.26 9.74 46.20
N PRO A 379 -19.91 11.04 46.21
CA PRO A 379 -18.52 11.47 46.18
C PRO A 379 -17.74 10.99 47.41
N GLN A 380 -16.53 10.51 47.17
CA GLN A 380 -15.61 9.93 48.13
C GLN A 380 -14.25 10.63 48.03
N GLY A 381 -13.37 10.37 49.00
CA GLY A 381 -12.07 11.02 49.09
C GLY A 381 -11.10 10.64 47.96
N GLU A 382 -9.91 11.24 48.04
CA GLU A 382 -8.74 10.85 47.26
C GLU A 382 -8.44 9.35 47.43
N ARG A 383 -8.18 8.66 46.32
CA ARG A 383 -8.00 7.21 46.27
C ARG A 383 -6.99 6.83 45.20
N ASN A 384 -6.21 5.77 45.47
CA ASN A 384 -5.26 5.21 44.52
C ASN A 384 -5.87 4.02 43.76
N PHE A 385 -5.69 4.00 42.44
CA PHE A 385 -6.17 2.96 41.52
C PHE A 385 -4.96 2.36 40.78
N PRO A 386 -4.48 1.18 41.19
CA PRO A 386 -3.36 0.50 40.52
C PRO A 386 -3.69 0.14 39.07
N LEU A 387 -2.70 0.29 38.18
CA LEU A 387 -2.82 -0.14 36.80
C LEU A 387 -2.46 -1.63 36.65
N SER A 388 -3.00 -2.29 35.62
CA SER A 388 -2.58 -3.64 35.26
C SER A 388 -1.28 -3.63 34.46
N SER A 389 -0.60 -4.78 34.36
CA SER A 389 0.53 -4.92 33.45
C SER A 389 0.07 -4.78 32.01
N GLN A 390 0.66 -3.83 31.30
CA GLN A 390 0.39 -3.50 29.91
C GLN A 390 1.59 -2.70 29.39
N ILE A 391 2.15 -3.14 28.28
CA ILE A 391 3.33 -2.52 27.67
C ILE A 391 2.86 -1.48 26.66
N ILE A 392 3.40 -0.27 26.77
CA ILE A 392 3.24 0.80 25.77
C ILE A 392 4.60 1.18 25.19
N GLY A 393 4.72 1.19 23.86
CA GLY A 393 5.93 1.51 23.12
C GLY A 393 6.26 3.01 23.08
N PRO A 394 7.47 3.40 22.63
CA PRO A 394 7.87 4.80 22.54
C PRO A 394 6.95 5.60 21.61
N GLY A 395 6.31 6.65 22.15
CA GLY A 395 5.36 7.47 21.39
C GLY A 395 3.96 6.89 21.24
N GLU A 396 3.63 5.77 21.89
CA GLU A 396 2.29 5.20 21.91
C GLU A 396 1.40 5.79 23.01
N PHE A 397 0.09 5.56 22.89
CA PHE A 397 -0.97 6.07 23.74
C PHE A 397 -1.83 4.92 24.28
N ILE A 398 -2.39 5.10 25.49
CA ILE A 398 -3.36 4.18 26.08
C ILE A 398 -4.42 4.96 26.85
N VAL A 399 -5.69 4.63 26.61
CA VAL A 399 -6.83 5.15 27.36
C VAL A 399 -7.02 4.32 28.64
N VAL A 400 -7.10 4.99 29.79
CA VAL A 400 -7.36 4.39 31.09
C VAL A 400 -8.72 4.87 31.58
N GLN A 401 -9.70 3.97 31.63
CA GLN A 401 -11.11 4.25 31.89
C GLN A 401 -11.60 3.68 33.23
N SER A 402 -12.42 4.43 33.96
CA SER A 402 -13.12 3.96 35.15
C SER A 402 -14.18 2.91 34.83
N GLN A 403 -14.20 1.78 35.54
CA GLN A 403 -15.27 0.78 35.45
C GLN A 403 -16.36 1.05 36.50
N ILE A 404 -17.56 1.48 36.09
CA ILE A 404 -18.64 1.89 37.00
C ILE A 404 -19.73 0.82 37.14
N GLY A 405 -19.46 -0.19 37.99
CA GLY A 405 -20.48 -0.97 38.69
C GLY A 405 -21.30 -2.01 37.88
N PRO A 406 -21.80 -3.09 38.52
CA PRO A 406 -22.52 -4.18 37.85
C PRO A 406 -24.01 -3.89 37.58
N HIS A 407 -24.43 -2.62 37.61
CA HIS A 407 -25.84 -2.21 37.58
C HIS A 407 -26.21 -1.24 36.46
N ILE A 408 -25.25 -0.78 35.66
CA ILE A 408 -25.49 -0.01 34.44
C ILE A 408 -25.39 -0.91 33.20
N TRP A 409 -26.14 -0.55 32.16
CA TRP A 409 -26.13 -1.22 30.85
C TRP A 409 -24.90 -0.86 30.01
N GLN A 410 -24.01 -0.03 30.57
CA GLN A 410 -23.01 0.83 29.92
C GLN A 410 -21.57 0.47 30.33
N ASN A 411 -21.30 -0.79 30.66
CA ASN A 411 -19.94 -1.24 30.92
C ASN A 411 -19.23 -1.51 29.59
N SER A 412 -18.09 -0.86 29.36
CA SER A 412 -17.11 -1.35 28.37
C SER A 412 -16.74 -2.79 28.72
N ALA A 413 -16.83 -3.70 27.74
CA ALA A 413 -16.91 -5.13 28.01
C ALA A 413 -15.57 -5.72 28.51
N THR A 414 -14.46 -5.28 27.94
CA THR A 414 -13.12 -5.85 28.11
C THR A 414 -12.04 -4.78 27.93
N SER A 415 -10.88 -4.98 28.56
CA SER A 415 -9.66 -4.20 28.26
C SER A 415 -9.04 -4.67 26.93
N SER A 416 -8.41 -3.76 26.20
CA SER A 416 -7.72 -3.99 24.93
C SER A 416 -6.26 -3.52 24.97
N ALA A 417 -5.54 -3.63 23.85
CA ALA A 417 -4.19 -3.04 23.71
C ALA A 417 -4.17 -1.51 23.89
N GLN A 418 -5.27 -0.81 23.57
CA GLN A 418 -5.42 0.65 23.69
C GLN A 418 -6.31 1.09 24.87
N LEU A 419 -7.06 0.19 25.52
CA LEU A 419 -8.01 0.52 26.59
C LEU A 419 -7.77 -0.32 27.86
N MET A 420 -7.46 0.33 28.98
CA MET A 420 -7.37 -0.32 30.30
C MET A 420 -8.53 0.11 31.20
N LEU A 421 -9.29 -0.85 31.72
CA LEU A 421 -10.36 -0.61 32.69
C LEU A 421 -9.81 -0.62 34.14
N ILE A 422 -10.14 0.41 34.93
CA ILE A 422 -9.68 0.58 36.32
C ILE A 422 -10.81 0.84 37.33
N GLY A 423 -10.64 0.31 38.53
CA GLY A 423 -11.58 0.36 39.66
C GLY A 423 -11.23 -0.72 40.68
N ASP A 424 -11.89 -0.75 41.84
CA ASP A 424 -11.67 -1.82 42.83
C ASP A 424 -12.92 -2.63 43.22
N GLY A 425 -14.01 -2.43 42.48
CA GLY A 425 -15.29 -3.10 42.70
C GLY A 425 -16.19 -2.44 43.76
N GLU A 426 -15.69 -1.49 44.55
CA GLU A 426 -16.52 -0.64 45.43
C GLU A 426 -16.42 0.85 45.04
N TYR A 427 -15.30 1.28 44.45
CA TYR A 427 -15.03 2.67 44.05
C TYR A 427 -14.43 2.77 42.64
N ALA A 428 -14.68 3.93 41.99
CA ALA A 428 -14.12 4.31 40.70
C ALA A 428 -13.53 5.75 40.75
N PRO A 429 -12.57 6.10 39.87
CA PRO A 429 -12.09 7.48 39.69
C PRO A 429 -13.23 8.45 39.37
N ALA A 430 -13.15 9.67 39.90
CA ALA A 430 -14.20 10.69 39.72
C ALA A 430 -13.67 12.12 39.68
N TRP A 431 -14.32 12.94 38.86
CA TRP A 431 -14.19 14.39 38.79
C TRP A 431 -15.44 14.98 38.11
N ASP A 432 -15.65 16.29 38.19
CA ASP A 432 -16.68 17.01 37.45
C ASP A 432 -16.04 18.11 36.58
N ASN A 433 -16.51 19.35 36.62
CA ASN A 433 -15.81 20.48 36.00
C ASN A 433 -14.51 20.87 36.74
N SER A 434 -14.28 20.31 37.92
CA SER A 434 -13.15 20.57 38.81
C SER A 434 -12.58 19.25 39.35
N GLY A 435 -11.25 19.15 39.43
CA GLY A 435 -10.62 17.90 39.86
C GLY A 435 -9.11 17.85 39.67
N PHE A 436 -8.57 16.65 39.77
CA PHE A 436 -7.18 16.36 39.46
C PHE A 436 -7.03 14.90 39.06
N VAL A 437 -5.95 14.61 38.34
CA VAL A 437 -5.45 13.27 38.06
C VAL A 437 -3.94 13.30 38.27
N GLU A 438 -3.42 12.34 39.03
CA GLU A 438 -2.00 12.19 39.33
C GLU A 438 -1.55 10.78 38.96
N LEU A 439 -0.62 10.67 38.00
CA LEU A 439 0.03 9.42 37.63
C LEU A 439 1.22 9.20 38.56
N THR A 440 1.26 8.07 39.25
CA THR A 440 2.24 7.76 40.30
C THR A 440 2.93 6.41 40.08
N ASN A 441 4.08 6.20 40.72
CA ASN A 441 4.68 4.89 40.95
C ASN A 441 5.42 4.87 42.31
N ASP A 442 6.16 3.80 42.60
CA ASP A 442 6.96 3.61 43.84
C ASP A 442 7.91 4.78 44.20
N ILE A 443 8.25 5.66 43.26
CA ILE A 443 9.21 6.77 43.43
C ILE A 443 8.49 8.09 43.75
N GLY A 444 7.22 8.25 43.34
CA GLY A 444 6.42 9.46 43.55
C GLY A 444 5.52 9.79 42.35
N SER A 445 5.22 11.07 42.15
CA SER A 445 4.43 11.55 40.99
C SER A 445 5.28 11.54 39.72
N ILE A 446 4.72 10.99 38.64
CA ILE A 446 5.31 10.85 37.31
C ILE A 446 4.77 11.92 36.38
N ASP A 447 3.45 12.17 36.44
CA ASP A 447 2.81 13.36 35.87
C ASP A 447 1.58 13.76 36.71
N PHE A 448 1.12 14.99 36.57
CA PHE A 448 0.00 15.56 37.33
C PHE A 448 -0.75 16.62 36.51
N VAL A 449 -2.08 16.60 36.61
CA VAL A 449 -2.94 17.71 36.17
C VAL A 449 -3.99 18.01 37.23
N ARG A 450 -4.25 19.30 37.45
CA ARG A 450 -5.45 19.78 38.17
C ARG A 450 -6.18 20.82 37.34
N PHE A 451 -7.50 20.80 37.42
CA PHE A 451 -8.38 21.63 36.60
C PHE A 451 -9.52 22.23 37.43
N GLY A 452 -10.01 23.38 36.99
CA GLY A 452 -11.03 24.16 37.70
C GLY A 452 -10.56 24.63 39.09
N GLU A 453 -11.46 24.59 40.07
CA GLU A 453 -11.25 25.10 41.44
C GLU A 453 -10.40 24.16 42.33
N SER A 454 -9.82 23.10 41.76
CA SER A 454 -8.99 22.14 42.47
C SER A 454 -7.71 22.77 43.03
N THR A 455 -7.46 22.57 44.32
CA THR A 455 -6.27 23.07 45.04
C THR A 455 -5.30 21.96 45.45
N LYS A 456 -5.46 20.74 44.91
CA LYS A 456 -4.52 19.63 45.08
C LYS A 456 -3.11 20.00 44.61
N VAL A 457 -2.10 19.41 45.23
CA VAL A 457 -0.71 19.41 44.76
C VAL A 457 -0.23 17.96 44.61
N PRO A 458 0.66 17.65 43.65
CA PRO A 458 1.26 16.33 43.52
C PRO A 458 2.14 15.98 44.72
N ASN A 459 2.38 14.67 44.91
CA ASN A 459 3.33 14.17 45.91
C ASN A 459 4.79 14.60 45.61
N SER A 460 5.17 14.68 44.34
CA SER A 460 6.41 15.30 43.86
C SER A 460 6.12 16.71 43.34
N ALA A 461 6.50 17.74 44.10
CA ALA A 461 6.14 19.14 43.82
C ALA A 461 6.66 19.66 42.47
N GLU A 462 7.67 19.02 41.90
CA GLU A 462 8.23 19.30 40.58
C GLU A 462 7.21 19.08 39.45
N GLN A 463 6.18 18.23 39.67
CA GLN A 463 5.16 17.90 38.66
C GLN A 463 4.00 18.90 38.56
N TRP A 464 3.97 19.94 39.39
CA TRP A 464 3.09 21.10 39.14
C TRP A 464 3.70 22.38 39.71
N THR A 465 4.29 23.19 38.83
CA THR A 465 5.08 24.36 39.22
C THR A 465 4.25 25.63 39.43
N ASP A 466 3.00 25.63 38.99
CA ASP A 466 2.12 26.80 38.99
C ASP A 466 1.17 26.85 40.22
N THR A 467 0.80 28.07 40.62
CA THR A 467 -0.27 28.33 41.57
C THR A 467 -1.67 28.30 40.93
N SER A 468 -1.78 28.43 39.61
CA SER A 468 -3.04 28.27 38.88
C SER A 468 -3.35 26.80 38.54
N SER A 469 -4.54 26.55 38.00
CA SER A 469 -5.04 25.22 37.60
C SER A 469 -5.40 25.29 36.11
N ALA A 470 -5.35 24.15 35.42
CA ALA A 470 -5.82 24.05 34.04
C ALA A 470 -7.29 24.49 33.92
N VAL A 471 -7.69 24.86 32.71
CA VAL A 471 -9.06 25.26 32.39
C VAL A 471 -10.07 24.24 32.92
N SER A 472 -11.18 24.72 33.49
CA SER A 472 -12.25 23.86 34.00
C SER A 472 -12.74 22.91 32.90
N LEU A 473 -12.97 21.65 33.25
CA LEU A 473 -13.61 20.73 32.32
C LEU A 473 -15.01 21.22 31.97
N SER A 474 -15.42 20.94 30.73
CA SER A 474 -16.77 21.21 30.28
C SER A 474 -17.79 20.39 31.07
N ALA A 475 -19.02 20.89 31.16
CA ALA A 475 -20.17 20.11 31.61
C ALA A 475 -20.84 19.36 30.44
N ALA A 476 -20.34 19.52 29.21
CA ALA A 476 -20.72 18.74 28.05
C ALA A 476 -19.86 17.47 27.95
N LEU A 477 -20.52 16.35 27.68
CA LEU A 477 -19.89 15.09 27.29
C LEU A 477 -19.29 15.22 25.86
N GLY A 478 -18.45 14.25 25.47
CA GLY A 478 -17.72 14.28 24.18
C GLY A 478 -16.52 15.25 24.13
N GLN A 479 -16.41 16.15 25.11
CA GLN A 479 -15.31 17.09 25.27
C GLN A 479 -14.26 16.58 26.27
N SER A 480 -13.10 17.23 26.31
CA SER A 480 -11.99 16.90 27.21
C SER A 480 -11.14 18.14 27.51
N ILE A 481 -10.16 18.00 28.42
CA ILE A 481 -8.94 18.82 28.36
C ILE A 481 -7.79 18.00 27.78
N VAL A 482 -7.03 18.63 26.89
CA VAL A 482 -5.89 18.03 26.19
C VAL A 482 -4.62 18.81 26.47
N ARG A 483 -3.48 18.11 26.51
CA ARG A 483 -2.16 18.73 26.32
C ARG A 483 -2.00 19.09 24.85
N SER A 484 -2.09 20.38 24.53
CA SER A 484 -2.02 20.89 23.15
C SER A 484 -0.63 20.73 22.52
N GLN A 485 0.40 20.62 23.36
CA GLN A 485 1.75 20.31 22.98
C GLN A 485 2.31 19.29 23.99
N LEU A 486 1.96 18.00 23.79
CA LEU A 486 2.41 16.84 24.58
C LEU A 486 3.89 16.88 24.99
N LEU A 487 4.70 17.52 24.17
CA LEU A 487 6.14 17.57 24.25
C LEU A 487 6.69 18.73 25.03
N SER A 488 6.05 19.90 25.05
CA SER A 488 6.60 21.10 25.71
C SER A 488 6.06 21.26 27.12
N ASP A 489 5.84 20.14 27.81
CA ASP A 489 5.22 20.08 29.12
C ASP A 489 6.00 20.88 30.18
N THR A 490 5.44 22.03 30.55
CA THR A 490 5.98 22.95 31.55
C THR A 490 5.59 22.60 32.99
N ASN A 491 4.83 21.51 33.22
CA ASN A 491 4.18 21.21 34.49
C ASN A 491 3.33 22.41 34.98
N SER A 492 2.48 22.97 34.11
CA SER A 492 1.64 24.12 34.42
C SER A 492 0.27 24.11 33.74
N ALA A 493 -0.60 25.03 34.14
CA ALA A 493 -1.91 25.22 33.52
C ALA A 493 -1.84 25.64 32.04
N ALA A 494 -0.70 26.18 31.58
CA ALA A 494 -0.53 26.67 30.22
C ALA A 494 -0.34 25.54 29.17
N ASP A 495 -0.05 24.31 29.63
CA ASP A 495 0.10 23.14 28.75
C ASP A 495 -1.26 22.61 28.24
N TRP A 496 -2.37 23.05 28.87
CA TRP A 496 -3.70 22.44 28.76
C TRP A 496 -4.75 23.38 28.13
N GLN A 497 -5.57 22.83 27.24
CA GLN A 497 -6.73 23.51 26.64
C GLN A 497 -7.96 22.60 26.61
N VAL A 498 -9.16 23.16 26.41
CA VAL A 498 -10.37 22.36 26.14
C VAL A 498 -10.33 21.89 24.68
N ALA A 499 -10.52 20.60 24.44
CA ALA A 499 -10.84 20.10 23.10
C ALA A 499 -12.36 19.96 22.95
N THR A 500 -12.88 20.43 21.80
CA THR A 500 -14.32 20.32 21.47
C THR A 500 -14.66 18.94 20.93
N PHE A 501 -13.67 18.28 20.31
CA PHE A 501 -13.69 16.91 19.83
C PHE A 501 -12.53 16.21 20.55
N MET A 502 -12.82 15.14 21.28
CA MET A 502 -11.82 14.28 21.93
C MET A 502 -11.03 13.46 20.90
N THR A 503 -9.73 13.24 21.11
CA THR A 503 -8.81 12.57 20.16
C THR A 503 -8.14 11.31 20.77
N PRO A 504 -8.93 10.35 21.28
CA PRO A 504 -8.45 9.28 22.15
C PRO A 504 -7.58 8.24 21.46
N ALA A 505 -6.61 7.71 22.22
CA ALA A 505 -5.57 6.79 21.79
C ALA A 505 -4.62 7.34 20.69
N GLY A 506 -4.46 8.65 20.61
CA GLY A 506 -3.73 9.31 19.52
C GLY A 506 -3.27 10.75 19.82
N PRO A 507 -2.63 11.41 18.84
CA PRO A 507 -2.20 12.80 18.99
C PRO A 507 -3.38 13.76 19.09
N ASN A 508 -3.28 14.74 20.00
CA ASN A 508 -4.22 15.87 20.13
C ASN A 508 -4.04 16.88 18.98
N ASP A 509 -4.44 16.50 17.77
CA ASP A 509 -4.23 17.25 16.52
C ASP A 509 -5.40 18.18 16.13
N VAL A 510 -6.63 17.81 16.48
CA VAL A 510 -7.84 18.63 16.25
C VAL A 510 -7.81 19.90 17.09
N ASN A 511 -7.88 21.06 16.43
CA ASN A 511 -7.80 22.38 17.07
C ASN A 511 -8.98 23.33 16.76
N CYS A 512 -9.98 22.89 15.99
CA CYS A 512 -11.19 23.65 15.69
C CYS A 512 -12.39 23.22 16.56
N SER A 513 -13.52 23.89 16.34
CA SER A 513 -14.79 23.68 17.05
C SER A 513 -15.99 23.87 16.11
N VAL A 514 -15.82 23.53 14.82
CA VAL A 514 -16.81 23.70 13.76
C VAL A 514 -17.03 22.33 13.11
N ASP A 515 -18.29 22.09 12.82
CA ASP A 515 -18.95 20.93 12.22
C ASP A 515 -20.21 21.56 11.61
N ASP A 516 -20.14 21.95 10.33
CA ASP A 516 -21.14 22.80 9.65
C ASP A 516 -22.24 21.97 8.94
N ASP A 517 -22.05 20.67 8.77
CA ASP A 517 -22.95 19.71 8.12
C ASP A 517 -23.49 18.59 9.03
N LEU A 518 -23.00 18.48 10.27
CA LEU A 518 -23.60 17.80 11.42
C LEU A 518 -23.46 16.26 11.47
N ASP A 519 -22.40 15.72 10.86
CA ASP A 519 -22.03 14.30 11.02
C ASP A 519 -21.17 14.02 12.27
N GLY A 520 -20.62 15.06 12.91
CA GLY A 520 -19.78 14.93 14.10
C GLY A 520 -18.28 14.87 13.85
N ILE A 521 -17.82 14.96 12.61
CA ILE A 521 -16.43 15.18 12.20
C ILE A 521 -16.16 16.70 12.20
N PRO A 522 -14.96 17.15 12.64
CA PRO A 522 -14.63 18.58 12.59
C PRO A 522 -14.20 19.02 11.18
N ASP A 523 -14.67 20.20 10.72
CA ASP A 523 -14.28 20.87 9.46
C ASP A 523 -12.76 20.82 9.17
N CYS A 524 -11.94 20.90 10.24
CA CYS A 524 -10.49 20.97 10.17
C CYS A 524 -9.79 19.61 10.12
N ALA A 525 -10.49 18.48 10.27
CA ALA A 525 -9.99 17.13 9.99
C ALA A 525 -10.28 16.69 8.54
N GLU A 526 -11.24 17.36 7.88
CA GLU A 526 -11.66 17.15 6.50
C GLU A 526 -10.90 18.05 5.50
N GLN A 527 -9.64 18.38 5.79
CA GLN A 527 -8.79 19.18 4.92
C GLN A 527 -7.61 18.36 4.38
N PRO A 528 -7.04 18.72 3.22
CA PRO A 528 -5.80 18.10 2.77
C PRO A 528 -4.69 18.26 3.81
N ASN A 529 -4.04 17.17 4.20
CA ASN A 529 -2.97 17.14 5.22
C ASN A 529 -3.41 17.44 6.67
N SER A 530 -4.69 17.29 7.01
CA SER A 530 -5.15 17.23 8.41
C SER A 530 -5.39 15.79 8.88
N THR A 531 -5.46 15.58 10.19
CA THR A 531 -5.81 14.29 10.79
C THR A 531 -6.75 14.47 11.99
N PHE A 532 -7.44 13.38 12.34
CA PHE A 532 -8.20 13.24 13.59
C PHE A 532 -7.58 12.11 14.40
N ALA A 533 -6.91 12.39 15.53
CA ALA A 533 -6.11 11.39 16.27
C ALA A 533 -5.11 10.64 15.36
N GLY A 534 -4.53 11.33 14.38
CA GLY A 534 -3.65 10.74 13.37
C GLY A 534 -4.35 9.84 12.33
N LEU A 535 -5.67 9.90 12.18
CA LEU A 535 -6.44 9.26 11.11
C LEU A 535 -6.63 10.23 9.92
N PRO A 536 -6.36 9.83 8.67
CA PRO A 536 -6.38 10.71 7.50
C PRO A 536 -7.76 10.72 6.82
N LEU A 537 -8.74 11.36 7.45
CA LEU A 537 -10.16 11.27 7.06
C LEU A 537 -10.42 11.87 5.66
N TYR A 538 -9.75 12.96 5.33
CA TYR A 538 -9.84 13.60 4.02
C TYR A 538 -9.32 12.68 2.89
N GLU A 539 -8.20 11.98 3.12
CA GLU A 539 -7.63 11.04 2.16
C GLU A 539 -8.51 9.78 1.98
N TRP A 540 -9.25 9.37 3.03
CA TRP A 540 -10.27 8.32 2.95
C TRP A 540 -11.54 8.76 2.22
N GLY A 541 -12.01 9.99 2.45
CA GLY A 541 -13.17 10.52 1.72
C GLY A 541 -13.79 11.82 2.22
N ALA A 542 -13.53 12.25 3.46
CA ALA A 542 -14.37 13.24 4.16
C ALA A 542 -14.30 14.68 3.60
N ARG A 543 -15.42 15.42 3.49
CA ARG A 543 -15.47 16.74 2.82
C ARG A 543 -16.44 17.76 3.48
N VAL A 544 -15.90 18.81 4.10
CA VAL A 544 -16.70 19.92 4.65
C VAL A 544 -17.83 20.40 3.71
N ASN A 545 -19.05 20.49 4.25
CA ASN A 545 -20.34 20.72 3.57
C ASN A 545 -20.90 19.48 2.82
N GLN A 546 -20.51 18.27 3.19
CA GLN A 546 -20.99 17.00 2.65
C GLN A 546 -20.95 15.94 3.76
N PRO A 547 -22.07 15.68 4.48
CA PRO A 547 -22.08 14.73 5.60
C PRO A 547 -21.56 13.35 5.22
N ASP A 548 -20.69 12.79 6.06
CA ASP A 548 -19.96 11.55 5.86
C ASP A 548 -20.27 10.53 6.98
N ILE A 549 -20.43 9.26 6.61
CA ILE A 549 -20.66 8.14 7.54
C ILE A 549 -19.56 7.10 7.34
N PHE A 550 -18.72 6.89 8.36
CA PHE A 550 -17.68 5.85 8.35
C PHE A 550 -18.17 4.58 9.04
N ILE A 551 -17.94 3.41 8.43
CA ILE A 551 -18.43 2.11 8.92
C ILE A 551 -17.34 1.05 8.75
N GLU A 552 -16.82 0.53 9.87
CA GLU A 552 -15.90 -0.62 9.84
C GLU A 552 -16.69 -1.93 9.80
N VAL A 553 -16.25 -2.87 8.96
CA VAL A 553 -16.99 -4.08 8.57
C VAL A 553 -16.15 -5.32 8.90
N ASP A 554 -16.17 -5.71 10.16
CA ASP A 554 -15.64 -7.01 10.59
C ASP A 554 -16.58 -8.13 10.15
N TYR A 555 -16.02 -9.29 9.79
CA TYR A 555 -16.80 -10.44 9.36
C TYR A 555 -16.23 -11.76 9.86
N MET A 556 -17.10 -12.65 10.34
CA MET A 556 -16.68 -13.97 10.81
C MET A 556 -16.17 -14.84 9.66
N GLN A 557 -15.01 -15.47 9.84
CA GLN A 557 -14.44 -16.46 8.92
C GLN A 557 -15.47 -17.55 8.55
N SER A 558 -15.99 -17.52 7.32
CA SER A 558 -17.10 -18.39 6.90
C SER A 558 -17.23 -18.50 5.38
N ASP A 559 -17.55 -19.71 4.90
CA ASP A 559 -17.96 -19.97 3.51
C ASP A 559 -19.45 -19.62 3.24
N ASP A 560 -20.24 -19.30 4.27
CA ASP A 560 -21.67 -18.95 4.11
C ASP A 560 -21.81 -17.54 3.54
N ALA A 561 -22.42 -17.43 2.35
CA ALA A 561 -22.58 -16.17 1.64
C ALA A 561 -23.53 -15.18 2.34
N GLY A 562 -24.26 -15.58 3.38
CA GLY A 562 -24.96 -14.66 4.28
C GLY A 562 -24.04 -13.96 5.29
N VAL A 563 -22.92 -14.60 5.66
CA VAL A 563 -21.95 -14.09 6.65
C VAL A 563 -20.83 -13.29 5.99
N ARG A 564 -20.37 -13.68 4.81
CA ARG A 564 -19.34 -12.92 4.09
C ARG A 564 -19.92 -11.62 3.51
N PRO A 565 -19.29 -10.44 3.67
CA PRO A 565 -19.74 -9.20 3.03
C PRO A 565 -19.59 -9.30 1.50
N HIS A 566 -20.50 -8.68 0.76
CA HIS A 566 -20.40 -8.54 -0.71
C HIS A 566 -20.35 -7.07 -1.13
N LYS A 567 -19.37 -6.71 -1.95
CA LYS A 567 -19.16 -5.32 -2.40
C LYS A 567 -20.43 -4.70 -3.01
N ALA A 568 -21.18 -5.46 -3.79
CA ALA A 568 -22.43 -5.01 -4.41
C ALA A 568 -23.53 -4.64 -3.39
N ALA A 569 -23.55 -5.26 -2.20
CA ALA A 569 -24.48 -4.90 -1.15
C ALA A 569 -24.07 -3.59 -0.45
N LEU A 570 -22.77 -3.42 -0.17
CA LEU A 570 -22.21 -2.19 0.40
C LEU A 570 -22.35 -0.99 -0.56
N ASP A 571 -22.02 -1.21 -1.84
CA ASP A 571 -22.19 -0.23 -2.93
C ASP A 571 -23.66 0.21 -3.02
N LYS A 572 -24.62 -0.71 -2.89
CA LYS A 572 -26.05 -0.39 -2.97
C LYS A 572 -26.57 0.46 -1.81
N VAL A 573 -26.04 0.27 -0.61
CA VAL A 573 -26.35 1.16 0.54
C VAL A 573 -25.71 2.53 0.32
N LYS A 574 -24.44 2.58 -0.13
CA LYS A 574 -23.74 3.83 -0.46
C LYS A 574 -24.46 4.64 -1.55
N GLU A 575 -25.02 3.98 -2.58
CA GLU A 575 -25.88 4.61 -3.59
C GLU A 575 -27.12 5.28 -2.96
N ALA A 576 -27.85 4.58 -2.09
CA ALA A 576 -29.10 5.08 -1.50
C ALA A 576 -28.90 6.33 -0.62
N PHE A 577 -27.79 6.41 0.11
CA PHE A 577 -27.40 7.62 0.87
C PHE A 577 -26.86 8.74 -0.06
N ALA A 578 -26.10 8.39 -1.09
CA ALA A 578 -25.56 9.38 -2.04
C ALA A 578 -26.66 10.10 -2.84
N GLU A 579 -27.79 9.45 -3.11
CA GLU A 579 -28.98 10.12 -3.68
C GLU A 579 -29.55 11.24 -2.80
N GLN A 580 -29.27 11.23 -1.49
CA GLN A 580 -29.69 12.25 -0.53
C GLN A 580 -28.58 13.27 -0.21
N GLY A 581 -27.40 13.13 -0.81
CA GLY A 581 -26.24 13.96 -0.49
C GLY A 581 -25.56 13.59 0.84
N ILE A 582 -25.58 12.31 1.22
CA ILE A 582 -24.78 11.77 2.33
C ILE A 582 -23.79 10.74 1.76
N ALA A 583 -22.53 10.83 2.13
CA ALA A 583 -21.49 9.92 1.66
C ALA A 583 -21.22 8.83 2.70
N VAL A 584 -21.12 7.57 2.27
CA VAL A 584 -20.88 6.42 3.16
C VAL A 584 -19.57 5.74 2.79
N HIS A 585 -18.69 5.55 3.77
CA HIS A 585 -17.37 4.94 3.62
C HIS A 585 -17.30 3.66 4.43
N PHE A 586 -17.46 2.53 3.75
CA PHE A 586 -17.24 1.22 4.35
C PHE A 586 -15.75 0.88 4.38
N ASP A 587 -15.31 0.23 5.45
CA ASP A 587 -13.99 -0.36 5.57
C ASP A 587 -14.10 -1.86 5.91
N SER A 588 -13.89 -2.69 4.89
CA SER A 588 -13.82 -4.15 4.97
C SER A 588 -12.38 -4.67 4.74
N GLY A 589 -11.40 -3.77 4.82
CA GLY A 589 -9.99 -4.05 4.56
C GLY A 589 -9.74 -4.72 3.21
N ALA A 590 -8.75 -5.60 3.18
CA ALA A 590 -8.31 -6.33 2.00
C ALA A 590 -9.34 -7.36 1.43
N LEU A 591 -10.60 -7.39 1.90
CA LEU A 591 -11.62 -8.32 1.39
C LEU A 591 -11.90 -8.13 -0.12
N PHE A 592 -11.82 -6.89 -0.62
CA PHE A 592 -12.02 -6.56 -2.03
C PHE A 592 -10.79 -5.91 -2.69
N HIS A 593 -9.67 -5.80 -1.97
CA HIS A 593 -8.43 -5.16 -2.41
C HIS A 593 -7.27 -6.16 -2.27
N ALA A 594 -6.55 -6.42 -3.37
CA ALA A 594 -5.58 -7.51 -3.47
C ALA A 594 -4.11 -7.07 -3.56
N ASP A 595 -3.87 -5.76 -3.61
CA ASP A 595 -2.54 -5.14 -3.62
C ASP A 595 -2.19 -4.62 -2.20
N GLU A 596 -0.93 -4.29 -1.94
CA GLU A 596 -0.53 -3.74 -0.62
C GLU A 596 -0.87 -2.25 -0.49
N GLY A 597 -1.45 -1.86 0.64
CA GLY A 597 -1.83 -0.48 0.95
C GLY A 597 -3.30 -0.36 1.36
N ILE A 598 -3.90 0.81 1.12
CA ILE A 598 -5.34 1.08 1.33
C ILE A 598 -5.99 1.48 0.00
N ALA A 599 -7.26 1.15 -0.18
CA ALA A 599 -8.03 1.46 -1.39
C ALA A 599 -9.48 1.87 -1.05
N PRO A 600 -9.74 3.15 -0.72
CA PRO A 600 -11.08 3.61 -0.31
C PRO A 600 -12.19 3.36 -1.33
N ASN A 601 -11.86 3.30 -2.63
CA ASN A 601 -12.81 2.96 -3.70
C ASN A 601 -13.17 1.45 -3.79
N LEU A 602 -12.50 0.61 -3.00
CA LEU A 602 -12.75 -0.82 -2.84
C LEU A 602 -13.24 -1.18 -1.42
N HIS A 603 -13.57 -0.19 -0.59
CA HIS A 603 -13.91 -0.35 0.83
C HIS A 603 -12.75 -0.90 1.67
N ASP A 604 -11.57 -0.29 1.52
CA ASP A 604 -10.37 -0.54 2.34
C ASP A 604 -9.78 0.80 2.83
N LEU A 605 -9.89 1.04 4.13
CA LEU A 605 -9.33 2.19 4.85
C LEU A 605 -8.25 1.77 5.86
N GLY A 606 -7.78 0.51 5.81
CA GLY A 606 -6.74 -0.02 6.71
C GLY A 606 -7.23 -0.58 8.06
N GLY A 607 -8.51 -0.95 8.16
CA GLY A 607 -9.10 -1.78 9.22
C GLY A 607 -9.99 -2.85 8.56
N GLY A 608 -11.06 -3.29 9.23
CA GLY A 608 -12.06 -4.22 8.67
C GLY A 608 -11.54 -5.65 8.50
N ASN A 609 -11.88 -6.53 9.44
CA ASN A 609 -11.12 -7.76 9.69
C ASN A 609 -11.93 -9.05 9.40
N GLU A 610 -11.26 -10.10 8.91
CA GLU A 610 -11.77 -11.47 9.06
C GLU A 610 -11.54 -11.91 10.52
N VAL A 611 -12.61 -11.97 11.31
CA VAL A 611 -12.58 -12.29 12.74
C VAL A 611 -12.93 -13.75 13.02
N GLU A 612 -12.58 -14.24 14.21
CA GLU A 612 -12.82 -15.64 14.56
C GLU A 612 -14.31 -16.03 14.56
N PHE A 613 -14.65 -17.13 13.89
CA PHE A 613 -16.01 -17.65 13.83
C PHE A 613 -16.58 -18.00 15.22
N ALA A 614 -17.76 -17.46 15.52
CA ALA A 614 -18.63 -17.94 16.60
C ALA A 614 -19.99 -18.35 16.03
N ALA A 615 -20.55 -19.45 16.52
CA ALA A 615 -21.87 -19.92 16.07
C ALA A 615 -23.01 -18.95 16.46
N SER A 616 -22.84 -18.23 17.57
CA SER A 616 -23.75 -17.21 18.11
C SER A 616 -22.94 -15.98 18.49
N THR A 617 -23.51 -14.78 18.34
CA THR A 617 -23.05 -13.55 19.00
C THR A 617 -24.23 -12.63 19.28
N SER A 618 -24.11 -11.71 20.23
CA SER A 618 -25.11 -10.67 20.48
C SER A 618 -24.51 -9.50 21.25
N PHE A 619 -25.30 -8.45 21.50
CA PHE A 619 -24.94 -7.30 22.34
C PHE A 619 -24.66 -7.62 23.83
N ALA A 620 -24.79 -8.88 24.26
CA ALA A 620 -24.44 -9.30 25.61
C ALA A 620 -23.62 -10.59 25.55
N ALA A 621 -22.54 -10.66 26.34
CA ALA A 621 -21.74 -11.87 26.45
C ALA A 621 -22.62 -13.05 26.90
N GLN A 622 -22.57 -14.15 26.14
CA GLN A 622 -23.23 -15.40 26.47
C GLN A 622 -22.20 -16.36 27.08
N ALA A 623 -22.63 -17.31 27.91
CA ALA A 623 -21.71 -18.13 28.71
C ALA A 623 -20.64 -18.89 27.90
N ASP A 624 -20.94 -19.20 26.64
CA ASP A 624 -20.08 -19.94 25.71
C ASP A 624 -19.87 -19.20 24.36
N ALA A 625 -20.16 -17.89 24.27
CA ALA A 625 -20.01 -17.12 23.03
C ALA A 625 -19.70 -15.61 23.25
N PRO A 626 -18.77 -15.02 22.46
CA PRO A 626 -18.40 -13.61 22.53
C PRO A 626 -19.53 -12.66 22.11
N SER A 627 -19.53 -11.46 22.66
CA SER A 627 -20.38 -10.35 22.22
C SER A 627 -19.73 -9.53 21.11
N ILE A 628 -20.51 -8.70 20.40
CA ILE A 628 -19.97 -7.72 19.43
C ILE A 628 -18.90 -6.82 20.07
N LEU A 629 -19.06 -6.45 21.35
CA LEU A 629 -18.10 -5.62 22.09
C LEU A 629 -16.78 -6.35 22.37
N ASP A 630 -16.78 -7.69 22.46
CA ASP A 630 -15.55 -8.48 22.61
C ASP A 630 -14.77 -8.59 21.29
N TYR A 631 -15.46 -8.51 20.14
CA TYR A 631 -14.82 -8.38 18.83
C TYR A 631 -14.29 -6.94 18.64
N LYS A 632 -15.12 -5.92 18.88
CA LYS A 632 -14.76 -4.50 18.80
C LYS A 632 -13.52 -4.21 19.66
N ALA A 633 -13.55 -4.56 20.94
CA ALA A 633 -12.42 -4.34 21.85
C ALA A 633 -11.13 -5.09 21.44
N LYS A 634 -11.18 -6.04 20.51
CA LYS A 634 -10.01 -6.80 20.06
C LYS A 634 -9.47 -6.34 18.69
N HIS A 635 -10.36 -5.98 17.77
CA HIS A 635 -10.03 -5.80 16.35
C HIS A 635 -10.21 -4.36 15.83
N PHE A 636 -10.93 -3.51 16.56
CA PHE A 636 -11.23 -2.12 16.17
C PHE A 636 -10.26 -1.12 16.84
N ASP A 637 -9.63 -0.24 16.07
CA ASP A 637 -8.73 0.81 16.57
C ASP A 637 -9.52 1.84 17.40
N LEU A 638 -9.15 2.04 18.67
CA LEU A 638 -9.88 2.91 19.59
C LEU A 638 -9.97 4.36 19.10
N ARG A 639 -9.03 4.81 18.26
CA ARG A 639 -9.03 6.13 17.62
C ARG A 639 -10.20 6.33 16.65
N ARG A 640 -10.73 5.25 16.09
CA ARG A 640 -11.90 5.24 15.19
C ARG A 640 -13.21 5.42 15.96
N ARG A 641 -13.25 5.12 17.25
CA ARG A 641 -14.49 5.08 18.06
C ARG A 641 -15.32 6.37 17.99
N PRO A 642 -14.76 7.60 17.92
CA PRO A 642 -15.55 8.84 17.81
C PRO A 642 -16.24 9.10 16.46
N ILE A 643 -15.90 8.37 15.39
CA ILE A 643 -16.37 8.68 14.03
C ILE A 643 -16.83 7.45 13.22
N PHE A 644 -16.44 6.22 13.60
CA PHE A 644 -16.86 4.98 12.92
C PHE A 644 -18.03 4.28 13.63
N HIS A 645 -19.03 3.87 12.86
CA HIS A 645 -19.88 2.74 13.21
C HIS A 645 -19.10 1.43 13.10
N TYR A 646 -19.46 0.43 13.89
CA TYR A 646 -18.85 -0.90 13.85
C TYR A 646 -19.91 -1.96 13.50
N MET A 647 -19.78 -2.53 12.30
CA MET A 647 -20.66 -3.56 11.77
C MET A 647 -19.97 -4.93 11.86
N LEU A 648 -20.58 -5.87 12.57
CA LEU A 648 -20.14 -7.27 12.62
C LEU A 648 -21.06 -8.15 11.76
N MET A 649 -20.52 -8.67 10.65
CA MET A 649 -21.17 -9.73 9.88
C MET A 649 -20.95 -11.09 10.57
N ALA A 650 -22.02 -11.66 11.11
CA ALA A 650 -22.01 -12.78 12.03
C ALA A 650 -22.84 -13.98 11.54
N ASN A 651 -22.59 -15.16 12.12
CA ASN A 651 -23.37 -16.35 11.81
C ASN A 651 -24.83 -16.25 12.29
N SER A 652 -25.06 -16.03 13.59
CA SER A 652 -26.41 -15.96 14.16
C SER A 652 -26.44 -15.24 15.51
N GLN A 653 -27.63 -14.84 15.94
CA GLN A 653 -27.95 -14.42 17.31
C GLN A 653 -28.54 -15.55 18.17
N GLN A 654 -28.90 -16.69 17.57
CA GLN A 654 -29.49 -17.82 18.29
C GLN A 654 -28.40 -18.59 19.04
N PRO A 655 -28.57 -18.92 20.34
CA PRO A 655 -27.56 -19.62 21.13
C PRO A 655 -27.13 -21.02 20.63
N ASP A 656 -27.89 -21.63 19.72
CA ASP A 656 -27.55 -22.90 19.06
C ASP A 656 -26.94 -22.73 17.65
N GLY A 657 -26.74 -21.49 17.20
CA GLY A 657 -26.25 -21.13 15.87
C GLY A 657 -27.25 -21.36 14.73
N SER A 658 -28.52 -21.63 15.03
CA SER A 658 -29.56 -21.76 14.00
C SER A 658 -29.97 -20.40 13.40
N PRO A 659 -30.55 -20.35 12.18
CA PRO A 659 -30.93 -19.08 11.55
C PRO A 659 -31.96 -18.29 12.36
N GLY A 660 -31.70 -16.99 12.57
CA GLY A 660 -32.51 -16.10 13.40
C GLY A 660 -33.02 -14.86 12.65
N SER A 661 -32.92 -13.70 13.30
CA SER A 661 -33.10 -12.38 12.66
C SER A 661 -32.06 -12.15 11.56
N SER A 662 -32.36 -11.26 10.60
CA SER A 662 -31.40 -10.78 9.61
C SER A 662 -30.30 -9.93 10.23
N GLY A 663 -30.63 -9.13 11.24
CA GLY A 663 -29.67 -8.33 12.00
C GLY A 663 -30.19 -7.93 13.38
N VAL A 664 -29.42 -7.06 14.04
CA VAL A 664 -29.81 -6.28 15.24
C VAL A 664 -28.83 -5.13 15.44
N ALA A 665 -29.33 -3.94 15.80
CA ALA A 665 -28.51 -2.75 16.05
C ALA A 665 -28.89 -1.98 17.33
N GLU A 666 -28.03 -1.04 17.70
CA GLU A 666 -28.33 -0.06 18.73
C GLU A 666 -29.29 1.04 18.23
N LEU A 667 -30.02 1.64 19.18
CA LEU A 667 -30.87 2.80 18.95
C LEU A 667 -30.13 4.06 19.36
N TYR A 668 -29.85 4.96 18.42
CA TYR A 668 -29.00 6.13 18.65
C TYR A 668 -27.63 5.68 19.21
N GLY A 669 -26.82 5.04 18.36
CA GLY A 669 -25.61 4.32 18.74
C GLY A 669 -24.67 4.09 17.55
N ASN A 670 -23.58 3.35 17.73
CA ASN A 670 -22.60 3.09 16.68
C ASN A 670 -22.42 1.60 16.30
N ASP A 671 -23.01 0.66 17.03
CA ASP A 671 -22.79 -0.78 16.83
C ASP A 671 -23.96 -1.49 16.13
N LEU A 672 -23.66 -2.42 15.22
CA LEU A 672 -24.67 -3.24 14.54
C LEU A 672 -24.17 -4.64 14.17
N ILE A 673 -25.08 -5.62 14.17
CA ILE A 673 -24.82 -7.02 13.81
C ILE A 673 -25.69 -7.39 12.60
N ILE A 674 -25.08 -8.00 11.57
CA ILE A 674 -25.79 -8.62 10.45
C ILE A 674 -25.65 -10.14 10.61
N SER A 675 -26.73 -10.87 10.85
CA SER A 675 -26.73 -12.27 11.32
C SER A 675 -27.41 -13.26 10.38
N MET A 676 -27.03 -13.24 9.09
CA MET A 676 -27.70 -14.00 8.03
C MET A 676 -27.12 -15.42 7.77
N GLY A 677 -26.28 -15.93 8.67
CA GLY A 677 -25.69 -17.27 8.53
C GLY A 677 -26.70 -18.42 8.64
N GLY A 678 -26.46 -19.50 7.90
CA GLY A 678 -27.33 -20.67 7.84
C GLY A 678 -28.66 -20.46 7.09
N TRP A 679 -28.93 -19.24 6.59
CA TRP A 679 -30.12 -18.93 5.79
C TRP A 679 -30.15 -19.71 4.45
N ARG A 680 -28.99 -20.20 4.00
CA ARG A 680 -28.73 -20.85 2.70
C ARG A 680 -28.72 -19.87 1.52
N LEU A 681 -28.18 -18.69 1.75
CA LEU A 681 -27.79 -17.75 0.72
C LEU A 681 -26.53 -18.30 0.00
N THR A 682 -26.43 -18.11 -1.31
CA THR A 682 -25.28 -18.53 -2.13
C THR A 682 -25.12 -17.60 -3.33
N THR A 683 -23.92 -17.56 -3.91
CA THR A 683 -23.65 -16.88 -5.19
C THR A 683 -23.53 -17.90 -6.35
N ASP A 684 -24.11 -19.10 -6.20
CA ASP A 684 -24.00 -20.19 -7.18
C ASP A 684 -24.67 -19.86 -8.54
N THR A 685 -25.71 -19.02 -8.52
CA THR A 685 -26.52 -18.66 -9.70
C THR A 685 -26.96 -17.19 -9.60
N PRO A 686 -27.23 -16.49 -10.72
CA PRO A 686 -27.56 -15.06 -10.69
C PRO A 686 -28.81 -14.72 -9.85
N ALA A 687 -29.79 -15.64 -9.78
CA ALA A 687 -30.98 -15.43 -8.97
C ALA A 687 -30.71 -15.52 -7.45
N MET A 688 -29.77 -16.38 -7.04
CA MET A 688 -29.32 -16.52 -5.66
C MET A 688 -28.30 -15.46 -5.26
N GLU A 689 -27.42 -15.06 -6.19
CA GLU A 689 -26.46 -13.97 -6.07
C GLU A 689 -27.18 -12.64 -5.82
N ASN A 690 -28.11 -12.26 -6.70
CA ASN A 690 -29.01 -11.11 -6.50
C ASN A 690 -29.72 -11.16 -5.15
N LEU A 691 -30.32 -12.31 -4.79
CA LEU A 691 -31.03 -12.48 -3.53
C LEU A 691 -30.12 -12.27 -2.31
N THR A 692 -28.89 -12.78 -2.37
CA THR A 692 -27.89 -12.61 -1.31
C THR A 692 -27.50 -11.14 -1.16
N TYR A 693 -27.20 -10.45 -2.26
CA TYR A 693 -26.76 -9.06 -2.24
C TYR A 693 -27.87 -8.10 -1.82
N ASN A 694 -29.08 -8.28 -2.35
CA ASN A 694 -30.25 -7.45 -2.04
C ASN A 694 -30.71 -7.59 -0.59
N LEU A 695 -30.73 -8.83 -0.06
CA LEU A 695 -31.09 -9.05 1.35
C LEU A 695 -30.03 -8.51 2.31
N GLN A 696 -28.73 -8.60 1.97
CA GLN A 696 -27.69 -7.92 2.75
C GLN A 696 -27.89 -6.40 2.70
N ALA A 697 -28.03 -5.78 1.52
CA ALA A 697 -28.19 -4.33 1.38
C ALA A 697 -29.41 -3.79 2.16
N GLY A 698 -30.57 -4.45 2.04
CA GLY A 698 -31.77 -4.09 2.79
C GLY A 698 -31.64 -4.27 4.30
N THR A 699 -30.88 -5.29 4.75
CA THR A 699 -30.59 -5.47 6.19
C THR A 699 -29.62 -4.41 6.69
N ILE A 700 -28.50 -4.19 6.01
CA ILE A 700 -27.46 -3.22 6.41
C ILE A 700 -28.06 -1.81 6.51
N MET A 701 -28.90 -1.40 5.56
CA MET A 701 -29.56 -0.09 5.61
C MET A 701 -30.59 0.02 6.77
N HIS A 702 -31.28 -1.07 7.11
CA HIS A 702 -32.22 -1.11 8.23
C HIS A 702 -31.50 -1.02 9.59
N GLU A 703 -30.48 -1.86 9.81
CA GLU A 703 -29.71 -1.86 11.05
C GLU A 703 -28.92 -0.55 11.24
N LEU A 704 -28.37 0.02 10.17
CA LEU A 704 -27.77 1.36 10.20
C LEU A 704 -28.82 2.45 10.55
N GLY A 705 -30.06 2.32 10.06
CA GLY A 705 -31.14 3.25 10.36
C GLY A 705 -31.45 3.35 11.86
N HIS A 706 -31.35 2.25 12.61
CA HIS A 706 -31.49 2.26 14.08
C HIS A 706 -30.36 3.04 14.77
N ASN A 707 -29.12 2.86 14.34
CA ASN A 707 -27.99 3.66 14.83
C ASN A 707 -28.19 5.15 14.54
N LEU A 708 -28.68 5.49 13.34
CA LEU A 708 -29.04 6.85 12.93
C LEU A 708 -30.38 7.35 13.52
N GLY A 709 -30.97 6.63 14.47
CA GLY A 709 -32.08 7.09 15.30
C GLY A 709 -33.50 6.80 14.82
N LEU A 710 -33.66 5.93 13.82
CA LEU A 710 -34.96 5.49 13.30
C LEU A 710 -35.52 4.29 14.08
N LEU A 711 -36.84 4.15 14.05
CA LEU A 711 -37.59 2.97 14.51
C LEU A 711 -38.31 2.30 13.32
N HIS A 712 -38.93 1.14 13.52
CA HIS A 712 -39.53 0.37 12.41
C HIS A 712 -40.69 1.05 11.66
N GLY A 713 -41.28 2.09 12.26
CA GLY A 713 -42.23 2.99 11.63
C GLY A 713 -41.69 4.43 11.48
N GLY A 714 -40.38 4.60 11.37
CA GLY A 714 -39.67 5.86 11.35
C GLY A 714 -39.50 6.46 12.74
N ASN A 715 -40.60 6.92 13.35
CA ASN A 715 -40.61 7.50 14.70
C ASN A 715 -41.45 6.70 15.72
N ASP A 716 -41.99 5.56 15.31
CA ASP A 716 -42.75 4.62 16.14
C ASP A 716 -42.31 3.17 15.86
N ASN A 717 -42.81 2.20 16.63
CA ASN A 717 -42.49 0.77 16.46
C ASN A 717 -43.55 0.02 15.63
N ASN A 718 -44.44 0.73 14.94
CA ASN A 718 -45.57 0.14 14.22
C ASN A 718 -45.09 -0.33 12.85
N ASN A 719 -44.76 -1.62 12.77
CA ASN A 719 -44.42 -2.29 11.52
C ASN A 719 -45.62 -2.40 10.55
N PHE A 720 -45.33 -2.78 9.32
CA PHE A 720 -46.31 -3.13 8.27
C PHE A 720 -47.29 -2.00 7.86
N LYS A 721 -46.99 -0.74 8.21
CA LYS A 721 -47.73 0.45 7.75
C LYS A 721 -47.65 0.57 6.21
N PRO A 722 -48.74 0.38 5.42
CA PRO A 722 -48.62 0.33 3.95
C PRO A 722 -48.29 1.69 3.31
N ASN A 723 -48.58 2.79 4.00
CA ASN A 723 -48.20 4.15 3.58
C ASN A 723 -46.82 4.59 4.10
N HIS A 724 -46.10 3.76 4.86
CA HIS A 724 -44.75 4.09 5.32
C HIS A 724 -43.73 3.26 4.51
N VAL A 725 -43.41 3.76 3.32
CA VAL A 725 -42.60 3.09 2.31
C VAL A 725 -41.12 3.33 2.61
N SER A 726 -40.59 2.52 3.52
CA SER A 726 -39.22 2.61 4.06
C SER A 726 -38.62 1.23 4.29
N VAL A 727 -37.30 1.10 4.14
CA VAL A 727 -36.55 -0.11 4.52
C VAL A 727 -36.64 -0.42 6.03
N MET A 728 -36.96 0.56 6.87
CA MET A 728 -37.19 0.37 8.32
C MET A 728 -38.44 -0.47 8.61
N ASN A 729 -39.39 -0.52 7.68
CA ASN A 729 -40.63 -1.27 7.81
C ASN A 729 -40.45 -2.68 7.23
N TYR A 730 -40.73 -3.72 8.04
CA TYR A 730 -40.58 -5.13 7.65
C TYR A 730 -41.38 -5.56 6.40
N MET A 731 -42.38 -4.79 5.96
CA MET A 731 -43.05 -5.04 4.67
C MET A 731 -42.11 -4.85 3.46
N TYR A 732 -41.05 -4.05 3.62
CA TYR A 732 -40.16 -3.64 2.53
C TYR A 732 -38.69 -4.05 2.77
N GLN A 733 -38.20 -4.11 4.01
CA GLN A 733 -36.80 -4.42 4.37
C GLN A 733 -36.15 -5.51 3.50
N LEU A 734 -36.80 -6.68 3.39
CA LEU A 734 -36.29 -7.86 2.69
C LEU A 734 -36.90 -8.07 1.30
N ASP A 735 -37.86 -7.24 0.90
CA ASP A 735 -38.61 -7.37 -0.36
C ASP A 735 -38.45 -6.16 -1.30
N GLY A 736 -37.74 -5.12 -0.87
CA GLY A 736 -37.54 -3.86 -1.60
C GLY A 736 -38.79 -2.99 -1.63
N LEU A 737 -38.61 -1.73 -2.02
CA LEU A 737 -39.71 -0.75 -2.12
C LEU A 737 -40.50 -0.90 -3.44
N PRO A 738 -41.84 -0.69 -3.42
CA PRO A 738 -42.66 -0.62 -4.61
C PRO A 738 -42.42 0.65 -5.43
N THR A 739 -42.70 0.61 -6.73
CA THR A 739 -42.86 1.83 -7.54
C THR A 739 -44.28 2.36 -7.41
N ILE A 740 -44.44 3.52 -6.77
CA ILE A 740 -45.74 4.21 -6.64
C ILE A 740 -46.38 4.46 -8.02
N GLY A 741 -47.69 4.24 -8.11
CA GLY A 741 -48.46 4.23 -9.35
C GLY A 741 -48.35 2.94 -10.17
N THR A 742 -47.46 1.99 -9.80
CA THR A 742 -47.15 0.79 -10.59
C THR A 742 -47.16 -0.48 -9.73
N ASN A 743 -48.36 -1.06 -9.55
CA ASN A 743 -48.58 -2.32 -8.80
C ASN A 743 -48.10 -2.28 -7.33
N GLU A 744 -48.17 -1.09 -6.72
CA GLU A 744 -47.63 -0.75 -5.40
C GLU A 744 -48.11 -1.62 -4.22
N GLY A 745 -49.26 -2.26 -4.35
CA GLY A 745 -49.78 -3.21 -3.35
C GLY A 745 -49.10 -4.58 -3.35
N ASP A 746 -48.16 -4.88 -4.25
CA ASP A 746 -47.61 -6.24 -4.39
C ASP A 746 -46.88 -6.75 -3.14
N ARG A 747 -46.23 -5.85 -2.38
CA ARG A 747 -45.64 -6.14 -1.06
C ARG A 747 -46.70 -6.51 -0.02
N TYR A 748 -47.76 -5.71 0.02
CA TYR A 748 -48.93 -5.93 0.87
C TYR A 748 -49.58 -7.29 0.58
N PHE A 749 -49.84 -7.58 -0.70
CA PHE A 749 -50.46 -8.84 -1.12
C PHE A 749 -49.53 -10.04 -0.91
N ARG A 750 -48.20 -9.89 -1.05
CA ARG A 750 -47.25 -10.95 -0.72
C ARG A 750 -47.18 -11.24 0.78
N MET A 751 -47.34 -10.23 1.64
CA MET A 751 -47.36 -10.41 3.09
C MET A 751 -48.63 -11.12 3.56
N PHE A 752 -49.80 -10.59 3.22
CA PHE A 752 -51.08 -11.03 3.80
C PHE A 752 -51.90 -11.98 2.91
N TYR A 753 -51.70 -11.95 1.58
CA TYR A 753 -52.56 -12.61 0.60
C TYR A 753 -51.80 -13.58 -0.34
N ARG A 754 -50.62 -14.07 0.06
CA ARG A 754 -49.78 -14.95 -0.76
C ARG A 754 -50.52 -16.22 -1.21
N GLY A 755 -50.62 -16.39 -2.53
CA GLY A 755 -51.35 -17.49 -3.17
C GLY A 755 -52.82 -17.18 -3.47
N ASN A 756 -53.36 -16.02 -3.07
CA ASN A 756 -54.68 -15.58 -3.49
C ASN A 756 -54.66 -15.22 -4.98
N VAL A 757 -55.50 -15.90 -5.76
CA VAL A 757 -55.62 -15.75 -7.22
C VAL A 757 -56.03 -14.36 -7.69
N ASN A 758 -56.59 -13.52 -6.81
CA ASN A 758 -56.98 -12.15 -7.12
C ASN A 758 -55.76 -11.19 -7.18
N CYS A 759 -54.92 -11.17 -6.13
CA CYS A 759 -53.89 -10.13 -5.94
C CYS A 759 -52.45 -10.64 -5.90
N PHE A 760 -52.20 -11.89 -5.46
CA PHE A 760 -50.86 -12.47 -5.43
C PHE A 760 -50.88 -13.98 -5.71
N PRO A 761 -51.17 -14.40 -6.96
CA PRO A 761 -51.23 -15.81 -7.33
C PRO A 761 -49.88 -16.52 -7.11
N GLU A 762 -49.93 -17.85 -6.98
CA GLU A 762 -48.72 -18.67 -6.86
C GLU A 762 -47.79 -18.47 -8.08
N GLY A 763 -46.53 -18.09 -7.81
CA GLY A 763 -45.55 -17.74 -8.84
C GLY A 763 -45.49 -16.25 -9.23
N ALA A 764 -46.29 -15.37 -8.60
CA ALA A 764 -46.16 -13.93 -8.79
C ALA A 764 -44.79 -13.40 -8.31
N SER A 765 -44.21 -12.49 -9.09
CA SER A 765 -42.92 -11.83 -8.85
C SER A 765 -43.12 -10.36 -8.49
N LEU A 766 -42.34 -9.85 -7.53
CA LEU A 766 -42.32 -8.44 -7.16
C LEU A 766 -41.57 -7.58 -8.19
N LEU A 767 -42.12 -6.41 -8.51
CA LEU A 767 -41.37 -5.37 -9.24
C LEU A 767 -40.31 -4.78 -8.30
N ASN A 768 -39.07 -4.57 -8.77
CA ASN A 768 -37.93 -4.11 -7.95
C ASN A 768 -37.65 -5.00 -6.72
N GLY A 769 -38.06 -6.27 -6.77
CA GLY A 769 -37.93 -7.23 -5.67
C GLY A 769 -36.56 -7.90 -5.57
N PRO A 770 -36.31 -8.67 -4.51
CA PRO A 770 -34.96 -9.09 -4.11
C PRO A 770 -34.31 -10.14 -5.03
N PHE A 771 -35.05 -10.73 -5.96
CA PHE A 771 -34.51 -11.63 -6.99
C PHE A 771 -34.06 -10.87 -8.27
N GLY A 772 -34.40 -9.59 -8.40
CA GLY A 772 -33.96 -8.73 -9.51
C GLY A 772 -32.48 -8.33 -9.36
N ALA A 773 -31.85 -7.94 -10.46
CA ALA A 773 -30.48 -7.45 -10.44
C ALA A 773 -30.37 -6.17 -9.57
N VAL A 774 -29.26 -6.03 -8.84
CA VAL A 774 -29.08 -5.11 -7.70
C VAL A 774 -29.36 -3.64 -8.07
N GLU A 775 -29.07 -3.23 -9.31
CA GLU A 775 -29.38 -1.89 -9.81
C GLU A 775 -30.89 -1.59 -9.84
N ASN A 776 -31.73 -2.62 -9.97
CA ASN A 776 -33.20 -2.52 -9.98
C ASN A 776 -33.84 -2.78 -8.61
N PHE A 777 -33.10 -3.32 -7.64
CA PHE A 777 -33.60 -3.45 -6.26
C PHE A 777 -33.71 -2.05 -5.63
N SER A 778 -34.82 -1.78 -4.95
CA SER A 778 -35.12 -0.45 -4.42
C SER A 778 -35.08 -0.47 -2.89
N ILE A 779 -34.19 0.33 -2.30
CA ILE A 779 -34.10 0.60 -0.86
C ILE A 779 -33.96 2.11 -0.66
N SER A 780 -34.58 2.62 0.41
CA SER A 780 -34.56 4.01 0.85
C SER A 780 -35.25 4.09 2.21
N TYR A 781 -35.05 5.19 2.94
CA TYR A 781 -35.99 5.62 3.98
C TYR A 781 -37.13 6.44 3.36
N SER A 782 -38.17 6.76 4.12
CA SER A 782 -39.29 7.58 3.66
C SER A 782 -38.99 9.08 3.78
N HIS A 783 -39.53 9.87 2.84
CA HIS A 783 -39.57 11.34 2.87
C HIS A 783 -40.87 11.88 3.50
N GLY A 784 -41.68 11.05 4.17
CA GLY A 784 -42.89 11.48 4.88
C GLY A 784 -43.98 12.08 3.98
N THR A 785 -44.06 11.64 2.72
CA THR A 785 -44.91 12.28 1.69
C THR A 785 -46.30 11.67 1.56
N ASN A 786 -46.59 10.56 2.23
CA ASN A 786 -47.87 9.86 2.10
C ASN A 786 -48.90 10.37 3.14
N GLU A 787 -50.17 10.49 2.73
CA GLU A 787 -51.25 10.87 3.65
C GLU A 787 -51.53 9.72 4.66
N VAL A 788 -52.13 10.07 5.80
CA VAL A 788 -52.46 9.13 6.88
C VAL A 788 -53.54 8.12 6.41
N ILE A 789 -53.36 6.84 6.71
CA ILE A 789 -54.42 5.82 6.56
C ILE A 789 -55.25 5.79 7.85
N ASP A 790 -56.57 5.95 7.71
CA ASP A 790 -57.57 5.79 8.78
C ASP A 790 -58.22 4.41 8.61
N GLU A 791 -57.83 3.45 9.43
CA GLU A 791 -58.29 2.05 9.34
C GLU A 791 -59.77 1.88 9.71
N THR A 792 -60.38 2.87 10.39
CA THR A 792 -61.82 2.87 10.63
C THR A 792 -62.59 3.08 9.32
N ARG A 793 -61.93 3.64 8.29
CA ARG A 793 -62.52 3.94 6.99
C ARG A 793 -61.48 4.07 5.85
N ILE A 794 -60.89 2.96 5.43
CA ILE A 794 -59.99 2.91 4.26
C ILE A 794 -60.80 3.12 2.96
N ASP A 795 -60.21 3.86 2.01
CA ASP A 795 -60.74 4.05 0.65
C ASP A 795 -59.71 3.50 -0.35
N GLU A 796 -59.99 2.32 -0.91
CA GLU A 796 -59.05 1.59 -1.78
C GLU A 796 -58.61 2.37 -3.01
N SER A 797 -59.42 3.35 -3.45
CA SER A 797 -59.08 4.23 -4.57
C SER A 797 -57.95 5.22 -4.28
N LYS A 798 -57.44 5.22 -3.04
CA LYS A 798 -56.28 6.00 -2.56
C LYS A 798 -54.98 5.21 -2.51
N GLY A 799 -55.01 3.88 -2.68
CA GLY A 799 -53.82 3.03 -2.64
C GLY A 799 -53.02 3.20 -1.34
N LEU A 800 -51.72 3.45 -1.46
CA LEU A 800 -50.82 3.73 -0.33
C LEU A 800 -50.89 5.20 0.16
N HIS A 801 -51.96 5.93 -0.18
CA HIS A 801 -52.22 7.32 0.22
C HIS A 801 -51.17 8.33 -0.32
N ASN A 802 -50.43 8.01 -1.38
CA ASN A 802 -49.58 8.97 -2.10
C ASN A 802 -50.39 9.80 -3.11
N ALA A 803 -49.91 11.01 -3.47
CA ALA A 803 -50.50 11.83 -4.53
C ALA A 803 -50.48 11.16 -5.93
N ASN A 804 -49.58 10.21 -6.16
CA ASN A 804 -49.42 9.44 -7.40
C ASN A 804 -49.86 7.97 -7.25
N SER A 805 -50.48 7.59 -6.13
CA SER A 805 -50.88 6.20 -5.87
C SER A 805 -51.84 5.66 -6.92
N GLY A 806 -51.73 4.36 -7.16
CA GLY A 806 -52.78 3.57 -7.78
C GLY A 806 -53.95 3.31 -6.82
N SER A 807 -54.71 2.28 -7.12
CA SER A 807 -55.72 1.72 -6.20
C SER A 807 -55.24 0.36 -5.70
N VAL A 808 -55.48 0.06 -4.42
CA VAL A 808 -55.01 -1.16 -3.75
C VAL A 808 -56.22 -1.90 -3.18
N ASP A 809 -56.40 -3.15 -3.60
CA ASP A 809 -57.44 -4.10 -3.17
C ASP A 809 -57.06 -4.67 -1.79
N PHE A 810 -57.37 -3.92 -0.72
CA PHE A 810 -56.82 -4.22 0.61
C PHE A 810 -57.47 -5.46 1.25
N ASP A 811 -58.73 -5.78 0.93
CA ASP A 811 -59.35 -7.04 1.40
C ASP A 811 -59.12 -8.24 0.44
N CYS A 812 -58.59 -7.96 -0.75
CA CYS A 812 -58.29 -8.87 -1.85
C CYS A 812 -59.51 -9.58 -2.46
N ASN A 813 -60.65 -8.87 -2.56
CA ASN A 813 -61.89 -9.39 -3.16
C ASN A 813 -61.96 -9.28 -4.70
N GLY A 814 -61.09 -8.48 -5.32
CA GLY A 814 -61.10 -8.13 -6.74
C GLY A 814 -61.83 -6.81 -7.05
N SER A 815 -62.12 -6.00 -6.03
CA SER A 815 -62.49 -4.59 -6.15
C SER A 815 -61.25 -3.71 -5.95
N HIS A 816 -61.35 -2.43 -6.31
CA HIS A 816 -60.24 -1.46 -6.21
C HIS A 816 -60.78 -0.07 -5.86
N GLY A 817 -61.82 -0.04 -5.03
CA GLY A 817 -62.64 1.15 -4.78
C GLY A 817 -63.75 0.91 -3.78
N ASP A 818 -63.64 -0.15 -2.98
CA ASP A 818 -64.51 -0.37 -1.85
C ASP A 818 -64.10 0.57 -0.70
N ILE A 819 -65.04 0.77 0.23
CA ILE A 819 -64.79 1.50 1.47
C ILE A 819 -64.81 0.47 2.59
N LEU A 820 -63.63 -0.01 2.96
CA LEU A 820 -63.45 -0.90 4.09
C LEU A 820 -63.74 -0.12 5.39
N LYS A 821 -64.07 -0.85 6.46
CA LYS A 821 -64.44 -0.28 7.75
C LYS A 821 -63.92 -1.14 8.87
N ASP A 822 -63.39 -0.49 9.89
CA ASP A 822 -62.81 -1.15 11.07
C ASP A 822 -61.83 -2.26 10.64
N PHE A 823 -61.01 -1.98 9.60
CA PHE A 823 -60.16 -2.93 8.90
C PHE A 823 -58.70 -2.68 9.28
N ASP A 824 -58.21 -3.52 10.20
CA ASP A 824 -56.81 -3.69 10.55
C ASP A 824 -56.01 -4.06 9.27
N VAL A 825 -55.22 -3.11 8.76
CA VAL A 825 -54.45 -3.26 7.51
C VAL A 825 -53.01 -3.63 7.80
N ASN A 826 -52.40 -3.15 8.89
CA ASN A 826 -51.03 -3.53 9.27
C ASN A 826 -50.92 -4.92 9.93
N GLY A 827 -52.04 -5.51 10.36
CA GLY A 827 -52.11 -6.82 11.02
C GLY A 827 -51.71 -6.83 12.49
N ASP A 828 -51.72 -5.68 13.18
CA ASP A 828 -51.18 -5.53 14.54
C ASP A 828 -52.06 -6.14 15.66
N GLN A 829 -53.35 -6.38 15.38
CA GLN A 829 -54.35 -6.92 16.31
C GLN A 829 -54.76 -6.01 17.49
N ASP A 830 -54.21 -4.80 17.62
CA ASP A 830 -54.74 -3.76 18.51
C ASP A 830 -55.99 -3.11 17.89
N GLY A 831 -56.05 -3.11 16.54
CA GLY A 831 -57.26 -2.87 15.75
C GLY A 831 -57.46 -1.41 15.33
N ALA A 832 -58.15 -1.26 14.19
CA ALA A 832 -58.35 -0.03 13.41
C ALA A 832 -57.96 1.30 14.07
N GLY A 833 -56.72 1.72 13.82
CA GLY A 833 -56.12 2.98 14.26
C GLY A 833 -55.82 3.94 13.10
N MET A 834 -54.70 4.66 13.24
CA MET A 834 -54.24 5.71 12.32
C MET A 834 -52.77 5.44 11.98
N LEU A 835 -52.48 5.12 10.72
CA LEU A 835 -51.13 4.78 10.28
C LEU A 835 -50.48 6.01 9.62
N THR A 836 -49.42 6.53 10.22
CA THR A 836 -48.69 7.71 9.75
C THR A 836 -47.37 7.35 9.09
N ASP A 837 -47.11 7.95 7.93
CA ASP A 837 -45.78 8.06 7.34
C ASP A 837 -44.92 9.07 8.13
N PHE A 838 -43.60 9.02 7.97
CA PHE A 838 -42.63 9.88 8.63
C PHE A 838 -41.49 10.23 7.68
N ASP A 839 -40.97 11.45 7.76
CA ASP A 839 -39.82 11.91 6.99
C ASP A 839 -38.55 11.52 7.75
N GLU A 840 -38.05 10.31 7.48
CA GLU A 840 -36.89 9.73 8.12
C GLU A 840 -35.61 10.40 7.63
N TRP A 841 -35.50 10.68 6.33
CA TRP A 841 -34.33 11.32 5.73
C TRP A 841 -34.04 12.70 6.34
N SER A 842 -35.06 13.54 6.55
CA SER A 842 -34.89 14.85 7.21
C SER A 842 -34.71 14.76 8.74
N ASN A 843 -34.71 13.57 9.34
CA ASN A 843 -34.63 13.35 10.79
C ASN A 843 -33.55 12.32 11.20
N LEU A 844 -32.64 11.95 10.29
CA LEU A 844 -31.46 11.15 10.63
C LEU A 844 -30.58 11.88 11.66
N VAL A 845 -30.00 11.12 12.58
CA VAL A 845 -29.01 11.58 13.55
C VAL A 845 -27.67 11.00 13.17
N LEU A 846 -26.87 11.76 12.41
CA LEU A 846 -25.59 11.32 11.88
C LEU A 846 -24.51 11.30 12.96
N ASN A 847 -24.42 12.37 13.74
CA ASN A 847 -23.45 12.47 14.83
C ASN A 847 -23.82 11.59 16.04
N PHE A 848 -22.84 10.93 16.67
CA PHE A 848 -23.09 9.98 17.77
C PHE A 848 -23.76 10.61 19.00
N ALA A 849 -25.09 10.47 19.06
CA ALA A 849 -25.95 10.90 20.15
C ALA A 849 -26.81 9.75 20.69
N THR A 850 -27.37 9.92 21.89
CA THR A 850 -28.05 8.91 22.72
C THR A 850 -29.25 9.55 23.49
N TYR A 851 -29.69 9.02 24.66
CA TYR A 851 -30.97 9.43 25.31
C TYR A 851 -30.87 10.14 26.70
N TRP A 852 -31.50 11.34 26.91
CA TRP A 852 -31.60 12.23 28.14
C TRP A 852 -30.77 13.57 28.38
N SER A 853 -30.41 14.34 27.34
CA SER A 853 -29.86 15.73 27.23
C SER A 853 -28.33 16.03 27.45
N GLY A 854 -27.57 16.27 26.37
CA GLY A 854 -26.11 16.59 26.33
C GLY A 854 -25.66 17.35 25.05
N ALA A 855 -24.36 17.39 24.73
CA ALA A 855 -23.79 17.93 23.48
C ALA A 855 -22.77 16.95 22.85
N ASN A 856 -22.54 17.02 21.54
CA ASN A 856 -21.58 16.20 20.79
C ASN A 856 -20.87 17.07 19.75
N SER A 857 -19.57 16.82 19.49
CA SER A 857 -18.79 17.47 18.41
C SER A 857 -18.96 19.00 18.29
N GLY A 858 -19.16 19.69 19.42
CA GLY A 858 -19.40 21.14 19.48
C GLY A 858 -20.84 21.61 19.24
N HIS A 859 -21.73 20.78 18.69
CA HIS A 859 -23.10 21.15 18.37
C HIS A 859 -24.04 21.21 19.60
N ASN A 860 -25.09 22.04 19.54
CA ASN A 860 -26.04 22.29 20.65
C ASN A 860 -27.52 22.13 20.23
N HIS A 861 -28.15 21.01 20.59
CA HIS A 861 -29.52 20.68 20.18
C HIS A 861 -30.62 21.50 20.93
N THR A 862 -31.71 21.86 20.24
CA THR A 862 -32.74 22.79 20.78
C THR A 862 -34.05 22.11 21.23
N ARG A 863 -34.07 21.65 22.48
CA ARG A 863 -35.22 21.16 23.28
C ARG A 863 -35.90 19.87 22.84
N ASP A 864 -36.35 19.13 23.85
CA ASP A 864 -36.93 17.77 23.84
C ASP A 864 -36.07 16.65 23.19
N ALA A 865 -35.00 17.05 22.49
CA ALA A 865 -33.79 16.28 22.14
C ALA A 865 -32.87 16.02 23.35
N LYS A 866 -31.87 15.14 23.16
CA LYS A 866 -31.46 14.18 24.19
C LYS A 866 -29.94 13.98 24.34
N VAL A 867 -29.50 12.89 25.01
CA VAL A 867 -28.18 12.86 25.69
C VAL A 867 -27.12 12.47 24.71
N THR A 868 -25.90 12.64 25.12
CA THR A 868 -24.73 12.23 24.38
C THR A 868 -23.79 11.64 25.42
N HIS A 869 -24.13 10.48 25.99
CA HIS A 869 -23.10 9.62 26.57
C HIS A 869 -22.16 9.32 25.42
N SER A 870 -21.05 10.06 25.33
CA SER A 870 -20.15 9.88 24.20
C SER A 870 -19.65 8.44 24.24
N ILE A 871 -19.48 7.83 23.08
CA ILE A 871 -19.11 6.43 22.93
C ILE A 871 -17.82 6.04 23.69
N MET A 872 -16.99 7.03 24.04
CA MET A 872 -15.82 6.85 24.89
C MET A 872 -16.18 6.57 26.35
N HIS A 873 -17.28 7.16 26.85
CA HIS A 873 -17.84 6.94 28.20
C HIS A 873 -18.81 5.75 28.24
N SER A 874 -19.47 5.44 27.14
CA SER A 874 -20.38 4.30 27.04
C SER A 874 -20.44 3.85 25.59
N ASP A 875 -19.71 2.79 25.23
CA ASP A 875 -19.89 2.14 23.93
C ASP A 875 -21.36 1.71 23.77
N LYS A 876 -21.84 0.93 24.74
CA LYS A 876 -23.13 0.24 24.66
C LYS A 876 -24.33 1.14 24.94
N GLN A 877 -25.36 1.02 24.11
CA GLN A 877 -26.64 1.71 24.22
C GLN A 877 -27.82 0.73 24.40
N LEU A 878 -29.05 1.22 24.15
CA LEU A 878 -30.24 0.40 24.05
C LEU A 878 -30.29 -0.25 22.67
N VAL A 879 -30.65 -1.53 22.63
CA VAL A 879 -30.65 -2.35 21.40
C VAL A 879 -32.09 -2.52 20.93
N GLN A 880 -32.35 -2.33 19.63
CA GLN A 880 -33.68 -2.56 19.06
C GLN A 880 -34.02 -4.06 19.05
N LYS A 881 -35.30 -4.39 19.22
CA LYS A 881 -35.72 -5.80 19.34
C LYS A 881 -36.26 -6.36 18.02
N GLU A 882 -35.35 -6.93 17.24
CA GLU A 882 -35.68 -7.55 15.96
C GLU A 882 -36.47 -8.87 16.05
N GLN A 883 -37.09 -9.25 14.92
CA GLN A 883 -37.91 -10.44 14.77
C GLN A 883 -37.36 -11.38 13.69
N MET A 884 -37.52 -12.69 13.89
CA MET A 884 -37.19 -13.67 12.84
C MET A 884 -38.13 -13.50 11.64
N PRO A 885 -37.62 -13.44 10.39
CA PRO A 885 -38.45 -13.32 9.20
C PRO A 885 -39.49 -14.45 9.06
N PRO A 886 -40.59 -14.22 8.32
CA PRO A 886 -41.59 -15.25 8.06
C PRO A 886 -40.97 -16.54 7.50
N LYS A 887 -41.35 -17.69 8.05
CA LYS A 887 -40.87 -19.03 7.64
C LYS A 887 -40.93 -19.28 6.12
N HIS A 888 -41.90 -18.65 5.46
CA HIS A 888 -42.11 -18.76 4.02
C HIS A 888 -40.95 -18.20 3.19
N LEU A 889 -40.17 -17.24 3.71
CA LEU A 889 -38.96 -16.71 3.07
C LEU A 889 -37.86 -17.79 3.03
N PHE A 890 -37.61 -18.43 4.17
CA PHE A 890 -36.66 -19.56 4.26
C PHE A 890 -37.11 -20.78 3.44
N GLU A 891 -38.41 -20.93 3.16
CA GLU A 891 -38.92 -21.95 2.23
C GLU A 891 -38.68 -21.55 0.78
N LEU A 892 -38.86 -20.26 0.43
CA LEU A 892 -38.60 -19.72 -0.91
C LEU A 892 -37.10 -19.79 -1.27
N ILE A 893 -36.21 -19.36 -0.37
CA ILE A 893 -34.75 -19.50 -0.52
C ILE A 893 -34.38 -20.97 -0.80
N LYS A 894 -34.94 -21.90 -0.02
CA LYS A 894 -34.74 -23.35 -0.22
C LYS A 894 -35.33 -23.88 -1.53
N GLN A 895 -36.39 -23.28 -2.06
CA GLN A 895 -36.94 -23.68 -3.36
C GLN A 895 -36.02 -23.24 -4.50
N VAL A 896 -35.64 -21.96 -4.55
CA VAL A 896 -34.78 -21.40 -5.61
C VAL A 896 -33.42 -22.09 -5.63
N ALA A 897 -32.73 -22.20 -4.48
CA ALA A 897 -31.41 -22.82 -4.37
C ALA A 897 -31.37 -24.33 -4.72
N ASN A 898 -32.52 -25.02 -4.78
CA ASN A 898 -32.63 -26.41 -5.23
C ASN A 898 -33.15 -26.56 -6.67
N TYR A 899 -33.90 -25.58 -7.19
CA TYR A 899 -34.54 -25.68 -8.51
C TYR A 899 -33.50 -25.69 -9.64
N GLU A 900 -32.43 -24.90 -9.51
CA GLU A 900 -31.36 -24.78 -10.50
C GLU A 900 -30.21 -25.80 -10.32
N LYS A 901 -30.36 -26.75 -9.40
CA LYS A 901 -29.41 -27.88 -9.18
C LYS A 901 -29.96 -29.23 -9.65
N ASN A 902 -30.99 -29.23 -10.52
CA ASN A 902 -31.62 -30.40 -11.14
C ASN A 902 -31.79 -30.22 -12.66
#